data_AF-A0A0V1KPV9-F1
#
_entry.id   AF-A0A0V1KPV9-F1
#
_cell.length_a   1.000
_cell.length_b   1.000
_cell.length_c   1.000
_cell.angle_alpha   90.00
_cell.angle_beta   90.00
_cell.angle_gamma   90.00
#
_symmetry.space_group_name_H-M   'P 1'
#
loop_
_entity.id
_entity.type
_entity.pdbx_description
1 polymer ?
#
loop_
_entity_poly.entity_id
_entity_poly.type
_entity_poly.pdbx_seq_one_letter_code
_entity_poly.pdbx_strand_id
1 'polypeptide(L)'
;LAMMITMTEPSNSINISAPGKIILFGEHAVIYGRTAVAGCIDLRTYVNLFTSADGRIYLSLPDLGVERTWLMKDVRKAVDKLYGGVASYRHGCKIEQLEKYCIFPEVIDGIFNAIDAISRDAIKILGQPQHSKNRKTCSEDEHYSLQEWSMELYSDVNELCRINNQLLIALGVGHPKIDQICTTLARYGIHPKMTGAGGGGSLFAFLKPNTSQTVIDMITSEVHKLGYDLWQPKLGGSGVVLHSSIPEEFRLTNEKFYYYTMSCAKVTQPVCLVVIDGWGMCSSANGNAICNAKTPVMTRLFGENSTQLEAHGLHVGLPEGLMGNSEVGHLNIGAGRVVYQDIVRINMAVTSGKIKENATLVNACKNASNKNGRLHLLGLMIKKSYDNNVTDEFLKPIIVNDEGRIKDDDTLIFFDYRADRMRQIVEAFGIKRNFETDVAHPKNLHISCMTQYNKDFTFPLLFPPESHKNVLAEWLAANSIPQFHCAETEKYAHVTFFFNGGREAPFDHEDRLMIPSPKVATYDLKPEMSCMEVGSKMAEIIRTKNYPFVMCNFAPPDMVGHTGIYEAAVKACEATDCAIGLVEKACQEAGYVLMITADHGNAEQMFDPKGGKHTAHTCNRVPFISTGKRRLMAKLPDREPALCDVAPTVLDQMGLAIPTFDAFQR
;
A
#
# COMPACT_ATOMS: atom_id res chain seq x y z
N LEU A 1 -11.37 -30.50 13.33
CA LEU A 1 -11.45 -31.85 13.95
C LEU A 1 -12.52 -31.77 15.03
N ALA A 2 -13.56 -32.63 15.06
CA ALA A 2 -14.63 -32.53 16.05
C ALA A 2 -14.32 -33.33 17.33
N MET A 3 -13.73 -32.70 18.36
CA MET A 3 -13.68 -33.31 19.70
C MET A 3 -15.11 -33.44 20.28
N MET A 4 -15.65 -34.66 20.41
CA MET A 4 -16.78 -34.99 21.30
C MET A 4 -16.23 -35.00 22.73
N ILE A 5 -16.55 -33.96 23.48
CA ILE A 5 -16.56 -34.02 24.94
C ILE A 5 -17.93 -34.57 25.34
N THR A 6 -17.99 -35.79 25.88
CA THR A 6 -19.18 -36.25 26.58
C THR A 6 -19.02 -35.92 28.06
N MET A 7 -19.68 -34.86 28.50
CA MET A 7 -19.93 -34.60 29.91
C MET A 7 -21.33 -35.08 30.24
N THR A 8 -21.46 -36.21 30.91
CA THR A 8 -22.69 -36.59 31.62
C THR A 8 -22.66 -35.94 33.00
N GLU A 9 -23.80 -35.38 33.44
CA GLU A 9 -24.01 -34.57 34.65
C GLU A 9 -23.43 -35.13 35.97
N PRO A 10 -23.54 -34.37 37.07
CA PRO A 10 -22.45 -33.67 37.74
C PRO A 10 -21.50 -34.64 38.45
N SER A 11 -20.75 -35.41 37.67
CA SER A 11 -19.51 -36.01 38.17
C SER A 11 -18.38 -35.06 37.82
N ASN A 12 -17.42 -34.89 38.73
CA ASN A 12 -16.29 -33.99 38.57
C ASN A 12 -15.35 -34.37 37.39
N SER A 13 -15.76 -35.13 36.37
CA SER A 13 -14.91 -35.69 35.31
C SER A 13 -15.41 -35.44 33.89
N ILE A 14 -14.55 -34.91 33.02
CA ILE A 14 -14.69 -34.58 31.60
C ILE A 14 -13.98 -35.63 30.74
N ASN A 15 -14.69 -36.32 29.84
CA ASN A 15 -14.08 -37.24 28.88
C ASN A 15 -14.29 -36.76 27.44
N ILE A 16 -13.23 -36.76 26.62
CA ILE A 16 -13.16 -36.10 25.30
C ILE A 16 -12.57 -37.03 24.24
N SER A 17 -13.01 -36.97 22.97
CA SER A 17 -12.33 -37.59 21.82
C SER A 17 -12.50 -36.88 20.47
N ALA A 18 -11.64 -36.96 19.43
CA ALA A 18 -11.84 -36.29 18.10
C ALA A 18 -11.46 -37.10 16.83
N PRO A 19 -12.16 -36.93 15.66
CA PRO A 19 -11.77 -37.47 14.34
C PRO A 19 -11.13 -36.46 13.37
N GLY A 20 -10.26 -36.94 12.46
CA GLY A 20 -9.50 -36.19 11.42
C GLY A 20 -10.26 -35.83 10.12
N LYS A 21 -9.82 -34.79 9.38
CA LYS A 21 -10.28 -34.44 7.99
C LYS A 21 -9.13 -33.85 7.13
N ILE A 22 -9.15 -34.11 5.81
CA ILE A 22 -8.34 -33.46 4.74
C ILE A 22 -9.31 -32.93 3.65
N ILE A 23 -9.05 -31.75 3.09
CA ILE A 23 -9.74 -31.17 1.89
C ILE A 23 -8.86 -31.47 0.66
N LEU A 24 -9.39 -32.09 -0.39
CA LEU A 24 -8.56 -32.59 -1.51
C LEU A 24 -8.52 -31.70 -2.77
N PHE A 25 -9.54 -30.94 -3.20
CA PHE A 25 -9.39 -29.93 -4.29
C PHE A 25 -10.60 -28.97 -4.42
N GLY A 26 -10.35 -27.69 -4.78
CA GLY A 26 -11.38 -26.73 -5.21
C GLY A 26 -11.23 -25.26 -4.79
N GLU A 27 -10.12 -24.85 -4.16
CA GLU A 27 -9.89 -23.48 -3.67
C GLU A 27 -9.97 -22.41 -4.78
N HIS A 28 -9.56 -22.75 -6.01
CA HIS A 28 -9.63 -21.87 -7.18
C HIS A 28 -10.88 -22.09 -8.06
N ALA A 29 -11.74 -23.06 -7.76
CA ALA A 29 -12.91 -23.37 -8.59
C ALA A 29 -13.97 -22.24 -8.56
N VAL A 30 -14.01 -21.47 -7.47
CA VAL A 30 -14.87 -20.27 -7.31
C VAL A 30 -14.34 -19.08 -8.12
N ILE A 31 -13.01 -18.95 -8.24
CA ILE A 31 -12.34 -17.90 -9.02
C ILE A 31 -12.54 -18.13 -10.53
N TYR A 32 -12.67 -19.38 -10.97
CA TYR A 32 -12.77 -19.75 -12.40
C TYR A 32 -14.13 -20.37 -12.82
N GLY A 33 -15.15 -20.36 -11.95
CA GLY A 33 -16.52 -20.77 -12.28
C GLY A 33 -16.76 -22.26 -12.51
N ARG A 34 -16.22 -23.16 -11.66
CA ARG A 34 -16.41 -24.64 -11.73
C ARG A 34 -16.89 -25.27 -10.40
N THR A 35 -17.40 -26.50 -10.44
CA THR A 35 -17.96 -27.27 -9.30
C THR A 35 -16.89 -27.95 -8.42
N ALA A 36 -17.10 -28.03 -7.09
CA ALA A 36 -16.20 -28.65 -6.09
C ALA A 36 -16.79 -29.92 -5.40
N VAL A 37 -15.94 -30.74 -4.74
CA VAL A 37 -16.31 -32.03 -4.08
C VAL A 37 -15.75 -32.13 -2.64
N ALA A 38 -16.51 -32.70 -1.69
CA ALA A 38 -16.09 -32.96 -0.30
C ALA A 38 -16.43 -34.40 0.19
N GLY A 39 -15.60 -34.99 1.07
CA GLY A 39 -15.79 -36.33 1.70
C GLY A 39 -15.02 -36.53 3.04
N CYS A 40 -15.38 -37.54 3.87
CA CYS A 40 -14.93 -37.77 5.27
C CYS A 40 -14.04 -39.03 5.46
N ILE A 41 -13.14 -39.09 6.48
CA ILE A 41 -12.37 -40.28 6.92
C ILE A 41 -12.45 -40.42 8.47
N ASP A 42 -12.52 -41.64 9.02
CA ASP A 42 -13.07 -41.95 10.36
C ASP A 42 -12.07 -42.70 11.32
N LEU A 43 -11.40 -42.01 12.28
CA LEU A 43 -10.64 -42.58 13.44
C LEU A 43 -10.48 -41.53 14.58
N ARG A 44 -10.66 -41.87 15.89
CA ARG A 44 -10.67 -40.95 17.09
C ARG A 44 -9.67 -41.30 18.23
N THR A 45 -9.19 -40.32 19.03
CA THR A 45 -8.34 -40.45 20.27
C THR A 45 -9.02 -39.88 21.53
N TYR A 46 -8.76 -40.37 22.77
CA TYR A 46 -9.50 -40.02 24.00
C TYR A 46 -8.70 -39.33 25.15
N VAL A 47 -9.34 -38.43 25.92
CA VAL A 47 -8.79 -37.67 27.07
C VAL A 47 -9.79 -37.61 28.23
N ASN A 48 -9.34 -37.86 29.47
CA ASN A 48 -10.17 -37.81 30.68
C ASN A 48 -9.61 -36.77 31.67
N LEU A 49 -10.43 -35.87 32.22
CA LEU A 49 -10.00 -34.81 33.13
C LEU A 49 -10.95 -34.71 34.31
N PHE A 50 -10.50 -34.76 35.57
CA PHE A 50 -11.42 -34.68 36.71
C PHE A 50 -10.94 -33.90 37.92
N THR A 51 -11.85 -33.37 38.72
CA THR A 51 -11.56 -32.59 39.93
C THR A 51 -11.90 -33.36 41.21
N SER A 52 -11.04 -33.31 42.21
CA SER A 52 -11.33 -33.90 43.52
C SER A 52 -11.89 -32.85 44.49
N ALA A 53 -12.63 -33.33 45.50
CA ALA A 53 -13.28 -32.47 46.50
C ALA A 53 -12.30 -31.63 47.34
N ASP A 54 -11.01 -31.96 47.35
CA ASP A 54 -9.93 -31.19 47.99
C ASP A 54 -9.33 -30.09 47.09
N GLY A 55 -9.88 -29.88 45.88
CA GLY A 55 -9.52 -28.76 44.99
C GLY A 55 -8.37 -29.03 44.02
N ARG A 56 -8.08 -30.30 43.69
CA ARG A 56 -7.10 -30.69 42.66
C ARG A 56 -7.77 -31.05 41.33
N ILE A 57 -7.08 -30.83 40.22
CA ILE A 57 -7.45 -31.29 38.87
C ILE A 57 -6.53 -32.43 38.46
N TYR A 58 -7.07 -33.50 37.87
CA TYR A 58 -6.39 -34.68 37.35
C TYR A 58 -6.65 -34.79 35.84
N LEU A 59 -5.64 -35.20 35.08
CA LEU A 59 -5.68 -35.47 33.63
C LEU A 59 -5.19 -36.90 33.40
N SER A 60 -5.91 -37.68 32.61
CA SER A 60 -5.57 -39.05 32.20
C SER A 60 -5.82 -39.24 30.70
N LEU A 61 -4.80 -39.73 29.99
CA LEU A 61 -4.77 -39.95 28.55
C LEU A 61 -4.45 -41.44 28.32
N PRO A 62 -5.44 -42.33 28.42
CA PRO A 62 -5.19 -43.77 28.51
C PRO A 62 -4.57 -44.36 27.24
N ASP A 63 -4.95 -43.87 26.07
CA ASP A 63 -4.38 -44.31 24.77
C ASP A 63 -2.89 -43.94 24.61
N LEU A 64 -2.40 -43.01 25.43
CA LEU A 64 -1.02 -42.52 25.42
C LEU A 64 -0.25 -42.85 26.71
N GLY A 65 -0.91 -43.47 27.70
CA GLY A 65 -0.32 -43.85 29.00
C GLY A 65 0.10 -42.67 29.89
N VAL A 66 -0.51 -41.48 29.75
CA VAL A 66 -0.10 -40.26 30.47
C VAL A 66 -1.12 -39.85 31.54
N GLU A 67 -0.65 -39.59 32.77
CA GLU A 67 -1.47 -39.03 33.87
C GLU A 67 -0.77 -37.86 34.61
N ARG A 68 -1.52 -36.81 35.00
CA ARG A 68 -1.02 -35.59 35.66
C ARG A 68 -2.03 -34.98 36.66
N THR A 69 -1.55 -34.22 37.65
CA THR A 69 -2.39 -33.59 38.70
C THR A 69 -1.90 -32.20 39.11
N TRP A 70 -2.82 -31.25 39.33
CA TRP A 70 -2.53 -29.87 39.76
C TRP A 70 -3.50 -29.36 40.85
N LEU A 71 -3.14 -28.29 41.56
CA LEU A 71 -4.02 -27.59 42.52
C LEU A 71 -4.69 -26.36 41.88
N MET A 72 -6.01 -26.18 42.07
CA MET A 72 -6.81 -25.13 41.43
C MET A 72 -6.32 -23.69 41.70
N LYS A 73 -5.75 -23.44 42.88
CA LYS A 73 -5.22 -22.12 43.27
C LYS A 73 -4.01 -21.69 42.44
N ASP A 74 -3.20 -22.65 42.00
CA ASP A 74 -1.98 -22.38 41.23
C ASP A 74 -2.31 -22.13 39.76
N VAL A 75 -3.37 -22.77 39.26
CA VAL A 75 -3.95 -22.52 37.92
C VAL A 75 -4.55 -21.12 37.84
N ARG A 76 -5.34 -20.68 38.83
CA ARG A 76 -5.89 -19.31 38.85
C ARG A 76 -4.82 -18.22 38.90
N LYS A 77 -3.77 -18.43 39.70
CA LYS A 77 -2.66 -17.47 39.84
C LYS A 77 -1.85 -17.29 38.56
N ALA A 78 -1.82 -18.31 37.69
CA ALA A 78 -1.19 -18.22 36.37
C ALA A 78 -2.05 -17.41 35.38
N VAL A 79 -3.38 -17.56 35.43
CA VAL A 79 -4.34 -16.84 34.59
C VAL A 79 -4.39 -15.35 34.91
N ASP A 80 -4.41 -14.96 36.20
CA ASP A 80 -4.45 -13.54 36.61
C ASP A 80 -3.17 -12.77 36.22
N LYS A 81 -2.04 -13.48 36.09
CA LYS A 81 -0.76 -12.91 35.66
C LYS A 81 -0.72 -12.58 34.16
N LEU A 82 -1.59 -13.19 33.35
CA LEU A 82 -1.63 -13.06 31.88
C LEU A 82 -2.43 -11.84 31.39
N TYR A 83 -3.38 -11.32 32.19
CA TYR A 83 -4.35 -10.31 31.72
C TYR A 83 -4.33 -8.96 32.47
N GLY A 84 -3.38 -8.78 33.40
CA GLY A 84 -3.19 -7.53 34.14
C GLY A 84 -2.45 -6.44 33.37
N GLY A 85 -3.01 -6.00 32.23
CA GLY A 85 -2.71 -4.71 31.62
C GLY A 85 -1.97 -4.72 30.29
N VAL A 86 -2.69 -4.51 29.17
CA VAL A 86 -2.15 -3.87 27.95
C VAL A 86 -3.30 -3.17 27.20
N ALA A 87 -3.20 -1.85 27.09
CA ALA A 87 -3.74 -1.07 25.99
C ALA A 87 -2.68 -1.02 24.87
N SER A 88 -3.11 -1.17 23.61
CA SER A 88 -2.45 -0.76 22.34
C SER A 88 -2.40 -1.86 21.27
N TYR A 89 -3.09 -1.56 20.17
CA TYR A 89 -3.19 -2.28 18.90
C TYR A 89 -1.89 -2.09 18.07
N ARG A 90 -1.37 -3.14 17.43
CA ARG A 90 -0.45 -3.03 16.27
C ARG A 90 -0.69 -4.11 15.22
N HIS A 91 -0.57 -3.67 13.97
CA HIS A 91 -0.86 -4.33 12.69
C HIS A 91 -0.01 -5.56 12.35
N GLY A 92 -0.61 -6.43 11.52
CA GLY A 92 0.04 -7.18 10.46
C GLY A 92 0.70 -8.48 10.88
N CYS A 93 0.03 -9.61 10.68
CA CYS A 93 0.65 -10.92 10.82
C CYS A 93 0.23 -11.84 9.67
N LYS A 94 1.20 -12.19 8.81
CA LYS A 94 1.10 -13.40 7.98
C LYS A 94 1.10 -14.59 8.95
N ILE A 95 0.32 -15.63 8.68
CA ILE A 95 0.13 -16.79 9.57
C ILE A 95 1.47 -17.43 10.01
N GLU A 96 2.53 -17.35 9.18
CA GLU A 96 3.89 -17.82 9.50
C GLU A 96 4.67 -16.93 10.51
N GLN A 97 4.18 -15.73 10.82
CA GLN A 97 4.73 -14.85 11.87
C GLN A 97 4.05 -15.04 13.23
N LEU A 98 2.86 -15.65 13.31
CA LEU A 98 2.19 -15.95 14.60
C LEU A 98 2.97 -17.00 15.40
N GLU A 99 3.57 -17.98 14.74
CA GLU A 99 4.45 -18.97 15.40
C GLU A 99 5.75 -18.35 15.94
N LYS A 100 6.17 -17.19 15.41
CA LYS A 100 7.43 -16.53 15.77
C LYS A 100 7.28 -15.44 16.84
N TYR A 101 6.06 -14.94 17.09
CA TYR A 101 5.79 -13.83 18.01
C TYR A 101 4.71 -14.13 19.08
N CYS A 102 3.99 -15.25 19.03
CA CYS A 102 3.03 -15.63 20.09
C CYS A 102 3.66 -16.62 21.07
N ILE A 103 3.82 -16.18 22.32
CA ILE A 103 4.51 -16.91 23.40
C ILE A 103 3.63 -18.04 24.00
N PHE A 104 2.37 -18.22 23.56
CA PHE A 104 1.43 -19.17 24.19
C PHE A 104 0.50 -19.88 23.18
N PRO A 105 0.85 -21.11 22.74
CA PRO A 105 -0.03 -21.97 21.94
C PRO A 105 -1.41 -22.19 22.56
N GLU A 106 -1.50 -22.20 23.90
CA GLU A 106 -2.77 -22.45 24.61
C GLU A 106 -3.82 -21.34 24.39
N VAL A 107 -3.38 -20.10 24.11
CA VAL A 107 -4.28 -18.96 23.82
C VAL A 107 -4.86 -19.09 22.42
N ILE A 108 -4.01 -19.48 21.46
CA ILE A 108 -4.41 -19.72 20.07
C ILE A 108 -5.39 -20.91 20.02
N ASP A 109 -5.05 -22.00 20.71
CA ASP A 109 -5.92 -23.17 20.84
C ASP A 109 -7.23 -22.83 21.55
N GLY A 110 -7.20 -21.97 22.57
CA GLY A 110 -8.39 -21.45 23.25
C GLY A 110 -9.32 -20.67 22.32
N ILE A 111 -8.77 -19.84 21.44
CA ILE A 111 -9.56 -19.10 20.45
C ILE A 111 -10.12 -20.04 19.38
N PHE A 112 -9.33 -21.00 18.88
CA PHE A 112 -9.83 -22.01 17.94
C PHE A 112 -10.95 -22.87 18.56
N ASN A 113 -10.80 -23.27 19.82
CA ASN A 113 -11.84 -24.00 20.56
C ASN A 113 -13.13 -23.20 20.72
N ALA A 114 -13.02 -21.88 20.92
CA ALA A 114 -14.18 -20.97 20.99
C ALA A 114 -14.86 -20.80 19.62
N ILE A 115 -14.08 -20.68 18.53
CA ILE A 115 -14.61 -20.66 17.15
C ILE A 115 -15.36 -21.98 16.86
N ASP A 116 -14.77 -23.11 17.23
CA ASP A 116 -15.38 -24.43 17.08
C ASP A 116 -16.66 -24.60 17.93
N ALA A 117 -16.70 -23.99 19.13
CA ALA A 117 -17.89 -23.98 19.99
C ALA A 117 -19.03 -23.17 19.35
N ILE A 118 -18.72 -21.98 18.82
CA ILE A 118 -19.69 -21.15 18.08
C ILE A 118 -20.22 -21.90 16.86
N SER A 119 -19.37 -22.62 16.12
CA SER A 119 -19.83 -23.45 15.00
C SER A 119 -20.75 -24.59 15.46
N ARG A 120 -20.47 -25.22 16.61
CA ARG A 120 -21.36 -26.25 17.18
C ARG A 120 -22.70 -25.68 17.63
N ASP A 121 -22.71 -24.52 18.27
CA ASP A 121 -23.94 -23.89 18.74
C ASP A 121 -24.78 -23.36 17.58
N ALA A 122 -24.14 -22.81 16.54
CA ALA A 122 -24.82 -22.52 15.27
C ALA A 122 -25.44 -23.77 14.67
N ILE A 123 -24.77 -24.93 14.67
CA ILE A 123 -25.33 -26.19 14.18
C ILE A 123 -26.48 -26.70 15.08
N LYS A 124 -26.45 -26.49 16.39
CA LYS A 124 -27.58 -26.85 17.28
C LYS A 124 -28.79 -25.97 17.02
N ILE A 125 -28.55 -24.66 16.85
CA ILE A 125 -29.57 -23.66 16.51
C ILE A 125 -30.15 -23.91 15.11
N LEU A 126 -29.33 -24.42 14.17
CA LEU A 126 -29.72 -24.75 12.79
C LEU A 126 -30.12 -26.23 12.58
N GLY A 127 -29.96 -27.09 13.59
CA GLY A 127 -30.44 -28.48 13.67
C GLY A 127 -29.40 -29.60 13.51
N GLN A 128 -29.26 -30.46 14.55
CA GLN A 128 -28.95 -31.91 14.43
C GLN A 128 -29.49 -32.73 15.63
N PRO A 129 -29.77 -34.04 15.44
CA PRO A 129 -30.78 -34.85 16.16
C PRO A 129 -30.31 -35.42 17.51
N GLN A 130 -31.23 -35.57 18.47
CA GLN A 130 -30.97 -36.36 19.69
C GLN A 130 -31.12 -37.86 19.41
N HIS A 131 -30.03 -38.61 19.52
CA HIS A 131 -30.08 -40.06 19.69
C HIS A 131 -30.69 -40.40 21.07
N SER A 132 -31.93 -40.88 21.10
CA SER A 132 -32.44 -41.57 22.28
C SER A 132 -31.82 -42.97 22.34
N LYS A 133 -31.07 -43.24 23.41
CA LYS A 133 -30.69 -44.61 23.78
C LYS A 133 -31.88 -45.26 24.48
N ASN A 134 -32.75 -45.93 23.74
CA ASN A 134 -33.41 -47.13 24.24
C ASN A 134 -34.02 -47.95 23.09
N ARG A 135 -33.49 -49.17 22.92
CA ARG A 135 -34.13 -50.23 22.13
C ARG A 135 -35.40 -50.67 22.85
N LYS A 136 -36.55 -50.54 22.21
CA LYS A 136 -37.45 -51.65 21.79
C LYS A 136 -38.80 -51.05 21.38
N THR A 137 -39.21 -51.41 20.16
CA THR A 137 -40.59 -51.35 19.61
C THR A 137 -41.29 -49.99 19.64
N CYS A 138 -41.38 -49.31 18.49
CA CYS A 138 -42.62 -48.65 18.07
C CYS A 138 -42.60 -48.33 16.56
N SER A 139 -43.80 -48.38 15.98
CA SER A 139 -44.17 -48.38 14.55
C SER A 139 -44.28 -46.98 13.93
N GLU A 140 -44.51 -46.98 12.61
CA GLU A 140 -44.32 -45.93 11.60
C GLU A 140 -45.06 -44.58 11.70
N ASP A 141 -45.79 -44.22 12.77
CA ASP A 141 -46.62 -42.99 12.75
C ASP A 141 -46.55 -42.11 14.02
N GLU A 142 -45.37 -41.60 14.39
CA GLU A 142 -45.30 -40.49 15.36
C GLU A 142 -44.35 -39.36 14.90
N HIS A 143 -44.97 -38.19 14.65
CA HIS A 143 -44.39 -36.96 14.14
C HIS A 143 -43.53 -36.22 15.20
N TYR A 144 -42.38 -35.70 14.79
CA TYR A 144 -41.56 -34.76 15.57
C TYR A 144 -41.77 -33.34 15.06
N SER A 145 -42.29 -32.41 15.87
CA SER A 145 -42.52 -31.00 15.49
C SER A 145 -41.33 -30.11 15.85
N LEU A 146 -40.81 -29.33 14.90
CA LEU A 146 -39.91 -28.20 15.14
C LEU A 146 -40.58 -26.92 14.58
N GLN A 147 -40.36 -25.75 15.20
CA GLN A 147 -41.09 -24.49 14.93
C GLN A 147 -40.46 -23.61 13.83
N GLU A 148 -41.27 -22.71 13.27
CA GLU A 148 -40.86 -21.60 12.37
C GLU A 148 -39.80 -20.67 13.00
N TRP A 149 -38.98 -19.99 12.18
CA TRP A 149 -37.93 -19.06 12.67
C TRP A 149 -38.54 -17.90 13.46
N SER A 150 -38.30 -17.86 14.77
CA SER A 150 -38.63 -16.71 15.62
C SER A 150 -37.58 -15.59 15.48
N MET A 151 -37.95 -14.36 15.84
CA MET A 151 -37.00 -13.24 15.95
C MET A 151 -35.84 -13.53 16.90
N GLU A 152 -36.04 -14.41 17.87
CA GLU A 152 -35.03 -14.87 18.82
C GLU A 152 -33.97 -15.74 18.12
N LEU A 153 -34.38 -16.68 17.27
CA LEU A 153 -33.47 -17.53 16.49
C LEU A 153 -32.56 -16.71 15.56
N TYR A 154 -33.11 -15.69 14.89
CA TYR A 154 -32.34 -14.74 14.09
C TYR A 154 -31.31 -13.98 14.94
N SER A 155 -31.73 -13.49 16.11
CA SER A 155 -30.86 -12.76 17.03
C SER A 155 -29.68 -13.60 17.49
N ASP A 156 -29.92 -14.88 17.80
CA ASP A 156 -28.89 -15.81 18.26
C ASP A 156 -27.85 -16.11 17.17
N VAL A 157 -28.28 -16.40 15.94
CA VAL A 157 -27.35 -16.63 14.80
C VAL A 157 -26.52 -15.37 14.50
N ASN A 158 -27.16 -14.20 14.52
CA ASN A 158 -26.50 -12.92 14.28
C ASN A 158 -25.45 -12.61 15.37
N GLU A 159 -25.75 -12.93 16.62
CA GLU A 159 -24.83 -12.78 17.74
C GLU A 159 -23.65 -13.75 17.65
N LEU A 160 -23.89 -15.00 17.24
CA LEU A 160 -22.81 -15.96 16.97
C LEU A 160 -21.86 -15.49 15.86
N CYS A 161 -22.39 -14.89 14.79
CA CYS A 161 -21.57 -14.27 13.74
C CYS A 161 -20.70 -13.13 14.29
N ARG A 162 -21.28 -12.27 15.15
CA ARG A 162 -20.57 -11.16 15.80
C ARG A 162 -19.42 -11.68 16.67
N ILE A 163 -19.68 -12.65 17.54
CA ILE A 163 -18.67 -13.23 18.44
C ILE A 163 -17.55 -13.87 17.63
N ASN A 164 -17.89 -14.64 16.59
CA ASN A 164 -16.91 -15.31 15.74
C ASN A 164 -15.98 -14.33 15.02
N ASN A 165 -16.52 -13.22 14.50
CA ASN A 165 -15.69 -12.19 13.87
C ASN A 165 -14.73 -11.52 14.86
N GLN A 166 -15.16 -11.27 16.10
CA GLN A 166 -14.29 -10.72 17.14
C GLN A 166 -13.14 -11.68 17.50
N LEU A 167 -13.40 -12.99 17.51
CA LEU A 167 -12.34 -14.00 17.71
C LEU A 167 -11.34 -14.02 16.55
N LEU A 168 -11.80 -13.84 15.31
CA LEU A 168 -10.92 -13.75 14.14
C LEU A 168 -10.09 -12.45 14.14
N ILE A 169 -10.66 -11.33 14.59
CA ILE A 169 -9.91 -10.09 14.83
C ILE A 169 -8.85 -10.31 15.90
N ALA A 170 -9.20 -11.00 17.00
CA ALA A 170 -8.27 -11.32 18.09
C ALA A 170 -7.12 -12.23 17.65
N LEU A 171 -7.33 -13.11 16.66
CA LEU A 171 -6.29 -13.92 16.02
C LEU A 171 -5.38 -13.11 15.08
N GLY A 172 -5.65 -11.82 14.85
CA GLY A 172 -4.88 -10.99 13.92
C GLY A 172 -5.11 -11.35 12.45
N VAL A 173 -6.14 -12.15 12.15
CA VAL A 173 -6.51 -12.58 10.79
C VAL A 173 -7.66 -11.73 10.22
N GLY A 174 -7.95 -10.57 10.80
CA GLY A 174 -8.89 -9.59 10.26
C GLY A 174 -8.22 -8.67 9.22
N HIS A 175 -9.02 -8.03 8.37
CA HIS A 175 -8.56 -7.02 7.41
C HIS A 175 -9.32 -5.70 7.62
N PRO A 176 -8.67 -4.52 7.64
CA PRO A 176 -9.32 -3.24 7.94
C PRO A 176 -10.56 -2.93 7.10
N LYS A 177 -10.55 -3.27 5.81
CA LYS A 177 -11.71 -3.09 4.91
C LYS A 177 -12.90 -3.99 5.30
N ILE A 178 -12.64 -5.21 5.80
CA ILE A 178 -13.68 -6.16 6.24
C ILE A 178 -14.25 -5.73 7.60
N ASP A 179 -13.39 -5.25 8.49
CA ASP A 179 -13.82 -4.72 9.80
C ASP A 179 -14.71 -3.48 9.63
N GLN A 180 -14.39 -2.64 8.64
CA GLN A 180 -15.17 -1.44 8.31
C GLN A 180 -16.58 -1.79 7.83
N ILE A 181 -16.73 -2.73 6.90
CA ILE A 181 -18.06 -3.18 6.43
C ILE A 181 -18.84 -3.93 7.52
N CYS A 182 -18.18 -4.73 8.37
CA CYS A 182 -18.82 -5.33 9.55
C CYS A 182 -19.36 -4.28 10.52
N THR A 183 -18.59 -3.21 10.76
CA THR A 183 -18.98 -2.09 11.62
C THR A 183 -20.14 -1.29 11.02
N THR A 184 -20.11 -1.06 9.70
CA THR A 184 -21.20 -0.40 8.97
C THR A 184 -22.50 -1.19 9.07
N LEU A 185 -22.47 -2.50 8.79
CA LEU A 185 -23.65 -3.37 8.87
C LEU A 185 -24.18 -3.51 10.31
N ALA A 186 -23.28 -3.49 11.32
CA ALA A 186 -23.69 -3.55 12.73
C ALA A 186 -24.60 -2.37 13.15
N ARG A 187 -24.50 -1.20 12.51
CA ARG A 187 -25.40 -0.05 12.77
C ARG A 187 -26.85 -0.35 12.40
N TYR A 188 -27.04 -1.28 11.47
CA TYR A 188 -28.34 -1.77 11.03
C TYR A 188 -28.77 -3.03 11.80
N GLY A 189 -28.01 -3.44 12.82
CA GLY A 189 -28.23 -4.65 13.59
C GLY A 189 -27.91 -5.93 12.82
N ILE A 190 -27.06 -5.84 11.79
CA ILE A 190 -26.68 -6.94 10.91
C ILE A 190 -25.21 -7.30 11.19
N HIS A 191 -24.95 -8.56 11.52
CA HIS A 191 -23.60 -9.06 11.78
C HIS A 191 -23.25 -10.08 10.69
N PRO A 192 -22.53 -9.65 9.64
CA PRO A 192 -22.15 -10.53 8.55
C PRO A 192 -21.15 -11.58 9.03
N LYS A 193 -21.05 -12.70 8.34
CA LYS A 193 -19.98 -13.67 8.53
C LYS A 193 -18.96 -13.59 7.40
N MET A 194 -17.69 -13.48 7.76
CA MET A 194 -16.57 -13.51 6.82
C MET A 194 -16.42 -14.88 6.17
N THR A 195 -16.05 -14.91 4.88
CA THR A 195 -15.72 -16.14 4.14
C THR A 195 -14.26 -16.09 3.66
N GLY A 196 -13.48 -17.14 3.91
CA GLY A 196 -12.05 -17.22 3.60
C GLY A 196 -11.15 -17.11 4.84
N ALA A 197 -9.94 -17.66 4.77
CA ALA A 197 -8.96 -17.72 5.87
C ALA A 197 -8.32 -16.34 6.16
N GLY A 198 -9.12 -15.36 6.59
CA GLY A 198 -8.64 -14.07 7.11
C GLY A 198 -8.09 -13.06 6.10
N GLY A 199 -8.00 -13.42 4.81
CA GLY A 199 -7.67 -12.49 3.72
C GLY A 199 -8.83 -12.24 2.73
N GLY A 200 -10.00 -12.86 2.94
CA GLY A 200 -11.06 -12.99 1.93
C GLY A 200 -11.92 -11.73 1.74
N GLY A 201 -12.01 -11.23 0.51
CA GLY A 201 -12.80 -10.06 0.12
C GLY A 201 -14.31 -10.28 0.06
N SER A 202 -14.89 -11.26 0.76
CA SER A 202 -16.32 -11.54 0.68
C SER A 202 -16.95 -11.92 2.02
N LEU A 203 -18.23 -11.61 2.16
CA LEU A 203 -19.01 -11.81 3.39
C LEU A 203 -20.48 -12.05 3.05
N PHE A 204 -21.15 -12.86 3.87
CA PHE A 204 -22.60 -13.06 3.77
C PHE A 204 -23.30 -12.54 5.02
N ALA A 205 -24.51 -12.02 4.87
CA ALA A 205 -25.30 -11.56 6.00
C ALA A 205 -26.75 -12.03 5.88
N PHE A 206 -27.36 -12.30 7.03
CA PHE A 206 -28.80 -12.54 7.13
C PHE A 206 -29.49 -11.21 7.47
N LEU A 207 -30.50 -10.84 6.69
CA LEU A 207 -31.37 -9.71 7.05
C LEU A 207 -32.51 -10.17 7.93
N LYS A 208 -33.01 -9.28 8.79
CA LYS A 208 -34.22 -9.55 9.57
C LYS A 208 -35.39 -9.88 8.64
N PRO A 209 -36.25 -10.85 8.98
CA PRO A 209 -37.52 -11.03 8.29
C PRO A 209 -38.26 -9.69 8.19
N ASN A 210 -38.77 -9.35 7.00
CA ASN A 210 -39.45 -8.09 6.70
C ASN A 210 -38.60 -6.80 6.74
N THR A 211 -37.28 -6.89 6.59
CA THR A 211 -36.43 -5.68 6.38
C THR A 211 -36.95 -4.88 5.18
N SER A 212 -37.24 -3.58 5.39
CA SER A 212 -37.83 -2.74 4.35
C SER A 212 -36.86 -2.49 3.20
N GLN A 213 -37.40 -2.33 1.98
CA GLN A 213 -36.59 -2.06 0.79
C GLN A 213 -35.74 -0.79 0.96
N THR A 214 -36.27 0.23 1.65
CA THR A 214 -35.54 1.46 1.96
C THR A 214 -34.26 1.20 2.78
N VAL A 215 -34.32 0.33 3.79
CA VAL A 215 -33.14 -0.04 4.59
C VAL A 215 -32.13 -0.81 3.74
N ILE A 216 -32.61 -1.69 2.85
CA ILE A 216 -31.76 -2.44 1.91
C ILE A 216 -31.04 -1.48 0.96
N ASP A 217 -31.74 -0.49 0.41
CA ASP A 217 -31.16 0.51 -0.50
C ASP A 217 -30.11 1.39 0.21
N MET A 218 -30.36 1.76 1.47
CA MET A 218 -29.40 2.49 2.31
C MET A 218 -28.13 1.67 2.56
N ILE A 219 -28.27 0.41 2.98
CA ILE A 219 -27.16 -0.51 3.18
C ILE A 219 -26.35 -0.68 1.88
N THR A 220 -27.05 -0.89 0.76
CA THR A 220 -26.42 -1.04 -0.57
C THR A 220 -25.58 0.19 -0.92
N SER A 221 -26.11 1.39 -0.71
CA SER A 221 -25.39 2.64 -0.98
C SER A 221 -24.13 2.79 -0.11
N GLU A 222 -24.21 2.47 1.19
CA GLU A 222 -23.06 2.56 2.09
C GLU A 222 -21.98 1.52 1.76
N VAL A 223 -22.40 0.29 1.45
CA VAL A 223 -21.51 -0.80 1.05
C VAL A 223 -20.81 -0.51 -0.28
N HIS A 224 -21.53 0.05 -1.26
CA HIS A 224 -20.93 0.45 -2.54
C HIS A 224 -19.87 1.55 -2.36
N LYS A 225 -20.10 2.52 -1.47
CA LYS A 225 -19.09 3.55 -1.13
C LYS A 225 -17.82 2.95 -0.52
N LEU A 226 -17.92 1.77 0.08
CA LEU A 226 -16.77 1.03 0.63
C LEU A 226 -16.09 0.12 -0.40
N GLY A 227 -16.55 0.11 -1.65
CA GLY A 227 -15.97 -0.69 -2.74
C GLY A 227 -16.46 -2.14 -2.80
N TYR A 228 -17.62 -2.44 -2.20
CA TYR A 228 -18.23 -3.77 -2.22
C TYR A 228 -19.47 -3.78 -3.11
N ASP A 229 -19.63 -4.83 -3.90
CA ASP A 229 -20.84 -5.13 -4.66
C ASP A 229 -21.79 -5.99 -3.83
N LEU A 230 -23.08 -5.69 -3.93
CA LEU A 230 -24.15 -6.48 -3.31
C LEU A 230 -24.81 -7.42 -4.31
N TRP A 231 -24.86 -8.71 -3.96
CA TRP A 231 -25.52 -9.76 -4.72
C TRP A 231 -26.68 -10.34 -3.91
N GLN A 232 -27.84 -10.48 -4.53
CA GLN A 232 -29.03 -11.02 -3.88
C GLN A 232 -29.45 -12.36 -4.51
N PRO A 233 -28.87 -13.50 -4.11
CA PRO A 233 -29.36 -14.78 -4.57
C PRO A 233 -30.66 -15.20 -3.89
N LYS A 234 -31.43 -16.03 -4.59
CA LYS A 234 -32.62 -16.71 -4.08
C LYS A 234 -32.27 -18.17 -3.77
N LEU A 235 -32.86 -18.74 -2.71
CA LEU A 235 -32.84 -20.19 -2.50
C LEU A 235 -33.34 -20.92 -3.76
N GLY A 236 -32.61 -21.95 -4.18
CA GLY A 236 -32.89 -22.69 -5.41
C GLY A 236 -32.43 -21.99 -6.70
N GLY A 237 -31.79 -20.82 -6.60
CA GLY A 237 -31.11 -20.15 -7.72
C GLY A 237 -29.78 -20.82 -8.08
N SER A 238 -29.22 -20.47 -9.25
CA SER A 238 -27.93 -21.02 -9.71
C SER A 238 -26.83 -20.75 -8.67
N GLY A 239 -26.20 -21.81 -8.15
CA GLY A 239 -25.16 -21.73 -7.11
C GLY A 239 -25.65 -21.72 -5.66
N VAL A 240 -26.97 -21.66 -5.40
CA VAL A 240 -27.56 -21.73 -4.05
C VAL A 240 -28.54 -22.89 -3.99
N VAL A 241 -28.05 -24.05 -3.56
CA VAL A 241 -28.81 -25.30 -3.52
C VAL A 241 -29.22 -25.62 -2.08
N LEU A 242 -30.46 -26.07 -1.94
CA LEU A 242 -30.99 -26.54 -0.67
C LEU A 242 -30.54 -27.97 -0.41
N HIS A 243 -29.92 -28.24 0.74
CA HIS A 243 -29.41 -29.57 1.05
C HIS A 243 -30.57 -30.53 1.34
N SER A 244 -30.61 -31.65 0.62
CA SER A 244 -31.75 -32.61 0.62
C SER A 244 -32.00 -33.31 1.96
N SER A 245 -31.07 -33.20 2.91
CA SER A 245 -31.21 -33.73 4.27
C SER A 245 -32.04 -32.84 5.21
N ILE A 246 -32.56 -31.70 4.73
CA ILE A 246 -33.45 -30.82 5.49
C ILE A 246 -34.91 -31.14 5.09
N PRO A 247 -35.77 -31.58 6.05
CA PRO A 247 -37.19 -31.85 5.78
C PRO A 247 -37.93 -30.64 5.22
N GLU A 248 -38.99 -30.88 4.44
CA GLU A 248 -39.63 -29.90 3.56
C GLU A 248 -40.28 -28.72 4.30
N GLU A 249 -40.82 -29.01 5.48
CA GLU A 249 -41.41 -28.09 6.44
C GLU A 249 -40.38 -27.15 7.11
N PHE A 250 -39.08 -27.45 7.01
CA PHE A 250 -37.98 -26.63 7.58
C PHE A 250 -37.15 -25.92 6.52
N ARG A 251 -37.55 -26.05 5.25
CA ARG A 251 -36.91 -25.35 4.16
C ARG A 251 -37.27 -23.88 4.30
N LEU A 252 -36.27 -23.01 4.28
CA LEU A 252 -36.49 -21.61 3.98
C LEU A 252 -37.08 -21.60 2.56
N THR A 253 -38.38 -21.35 2.42
CA THR A 253 -39.07 -21.48 1.13
C THR A 253 -39.16 -20.15 0.38
N ASN A 254 -38.74 -19.02 0.99
CA ASN A 254 -38.93 -17.69 0.38
C ASN A 254 -37.94 -16.59 0.83
N GLU A 255 -36.74 -16.92 1.35
CA GLU A 255 -35.81 -15.89 1.85
C GLU A 255 -34.81 -15.36 0.80
N LYS A 256 -34.48 -14.07 0.93
CA LYS A 256 -33.46 -13.37 0.14
C LYS A 256 -32.15 -13.35 0.92
N PHE A 257 -31.09 -13.87 0.33
CA PHE A 257 -29.74 -13.76 0.91
C PHE A 257 -29.04 -12.58 0.28
N TYR A 258 -28.12 -12.00 1.03
CA TYR A 258 -27.28 -10.91 0.53
C TYR A 258 -25.82 -11.30 0.73
N TYR A 259 -25.11 -11.36 -0.39
CA TYR A 259 -23.68 -11.62 -0.46
C TYR A 259 -22.97 -10.33 -0.86
N TYR A 260 -21.91 -10.02 -0.15
CA TYR A 260 -21.11 -8.84 -0.38
C TYR A 260 -19.73 -9.30 -0.81
N THR A 261 -19.29 -8.84 -1.98
CA THR A 261 -17.93 -9.09 -2.45
C THR A 261 -17.24 -7.78 -2.70
N MET A 262 -15.96 -7.72 -2.38
CA MET A 262 -15.08 -6.65 -2.81
C MET A 262 -15.13 -6.65 -4.32
N SER A 263 -15.53 -5.54 -4.91
CA SER A 263 -15.47 -5.43 -6.37
C SER A 263 -13.98 -5.50 -6.71
N CYS A 264 -13.58 -6.42 -7.59
CA CYS A 264 -12.31 -6.22 -8.27
C CYS A 264 -12.44 -4.87 -8.96
N ALA A 265 -11.54 -3.93 -8.65
CA ALA A 265 -11.61 -2.58 -9.19
C ALA A 265 -11.67 -2.71 -10.71
N LYS A 266 -12.86 -2.51 -11.26
CA LYS A 266 -13.13 -2.87 -12.64
C LYS A 266 -12.59 -1.74 -13.48
N VAL A 267 -11.44 -1.97 -14.10
CA VAL A 267 -10.88 -1.02 -15.07
C VAL A 267 -11.91 -0.86 -16.19
N THR A 268 -12.48 0.33 -16.30
CA THR A 268 -13.47 0.63 -17.35
C THR A 268 -12.79 0.97 -18.67
N GLN A 269 -11.53 1.38 -18.61
CA GLN A 269 -10.78 1.86 -19.76
C GLN A 269 -9.28 1.63 -19.54
N PRO A 270 -8.61 0.80 -20.36
CA PRO A 270 -7.16 0.68 -20.27
C PRO A 270 -6.47 1.96 -20.75
N VAL A 271 -5.32 2.27 -20.16
CA VAL A 271 -4.55 3.51 -20.39
C VAL A 271 -3.10 3.18 -20.74
N CYS A 272 -2.57 3.89 -21.74
CA CYS A 272 -1.15 3.95 -22.06
C CYS A 272 -0.62 5.36 -21.72
N LEU A 273 0.34 5.47 -20.81
CA LEU A 273 1.02 6.72 -20.46
C LEU A 273 2.39 6.79 -21.14
N VAL A 274 2.58 7.77 -22.02
CA VAL A 274 3.88 8.09 -22.62
C VAL A 274 4.45 9.31 -21.92
N VAL A 275 5.67 9.20 -21.40
CA VAL A 275 6.47 10.32 -20.87
C VAL A 275 7.58 10.61 -21.86
N ILE A 276 7.56 11.78 -22.48
CA ILE A 276 8.61 12.24 -23.38
C ILE A 276 9.63 12.99 -22.53
N ASP A 277 10.86 12.49 -22.46
CA ASP A 277 11.87 13.09 -21.60
C ASP A 277 12.41 14.39 -22.23
N GLY A 278 12.39 15.50 -21.48
CA GLY A 278 12.94 16.78 -21.96
C GLY A 278 12.16 17.47 -23.08
N TRP A 279 10.83 17.33 -23.10
CA TRP A 279 9.95 17.98 -24.08
C TRP A 279 9.11 19.11 -23.46
N GLY A 280 9.64 20.33 -23.50
CA GLY A 280 8.95 21.53 -23.02
C GLY A 280 8.19 22.29 -24.11
N MET A 281 7.32 23.19 -23.68
CA MET A 281 6.53 24.07 -24.53
C MET A 281 7.13 25.48 -24.50
N CYS A 282 7.62 25.94 -25.65
CA CYS A 282 8.18 27.29 -25.80
C CYS A 282 7.56 27.97 -27.02
N SER A 283 7.20 29.25 -26.88
CA SER A 283 6.63 30.06 -27.96
C SER A 283 7.68 30.59 -28.95
N SER A 284 8.95 30.60 -28.55
CA SER A 284 10.06 30.98 -29.43
C SER A 284 10.47 29.81 -30.32
N ALA A 285 10.60 30.07 -31.63
CA ALA A 285 11.16 29.10 -32.58
C ALA A 285 12.70 29.11 -32.59
N ASN A 286 13.35 30.16 -32.08
CA ASN A 286 14.81 30.27 -32.10
C ASN A 286 15.44 29.24 -31.15
N GLY A 287 16.28 28.35 -31.69
CA GLY A 287 16.91 27.27 -30.92
C GLY A 287 15.94 26.21 -30.41
N ASN A 288 14.69 26.19 -30.87
CA ASN A 288 13.68 25.26 -30.40
C ASN A 288 13.65 24.02 -31.30
N ALA A 289 14.28 22.93 -30.89
CA ALA A 289 14.36 21.73 -31.71
C ALA A 289 12.98 21.08 -31.89
N ILE A 290 12.10 21.19 -30.90
CA ILE A 290 10.73 20.63 -30.92
C ILE A 290 9.86 21.34 -31.96
N CYS A 291 9.83 22.67 -31.95
CA CYS A 291 9.03 23.47 -32.87
C CYS A 291 9.50 23.34 -34.32
N ASN A 292 10.80 23.14 -34.54
CA ASN A 292 11.39 23.06 -35.88
C ASN A 292 11.49 21.63 -36.43
N ALA A 293 11.34 20.61 -35.57
CA ALA A 293 11.23 19.22 -35.99
C ALA A 293 9.90 18.94 -36.70
N LYS A 294 9.93 18.02 -37.67
CA LYS A 294 8.71 17.52 -38.31
C LYS A 294 8.00 16.53 -37.38
N THR A 295 7.04 17.03 -36.61
CA THR A 295 6.32 16.27 -35.57
C THR A 295 4.80 16.16 -35.86
N PRO A 296 4.40 15.55 -36.99
CA PRO A 296 2.99 15.52 -37.41
C PRO A 296 2.07 14.78 -36.42
N VAL A 297 2.58 13.81 -35.66
CA VAL A 297 1.77 13.06 -34.68
C VAL A 297 1.47 13.95 -33.48
N MET A 298 2.50 14.51 -32.84
CA MET A 298 2.34 15.40 -31.70
C MET A 298 1.55 16.67 -32.06
N THR A 299 1.80 17.25 -33.24
CA THR A 299 1.04 18.42 -33.73
C THR A 299 -0.45 18.13 -33.83
N ARG A 300 -0.82 16.95 -34.34
CA ARG A 300 -2.23 16.53 -34.44
C ARG A 300 -2.84 16.26 -33.06
N LEU A 301 -2.11 15.57 -32.19
CA LEU A 301 -2.59 15.16 -30.87
C LEU A 301 -2.77 16.33 -29.90
N PHE A 302 -1.98 17.40 -30.03
CA PHE A 302 -2.05 18.57 -29.15
C PHE A 302 -3.34 19.40 -29.32
N GLY A 303 -4.26 19.08 -30.25
CA GLY A 303 -5.48 19.86 -30.50
C GLY A 303 -6.76 19.39 -29.80
N GLU A 304 -7.05 18.09 -29.75
CA GLU A 304 -8.40 17.59 -29.46
C GLU A 304 -8.78 17.61 -27.96
N ASN A 305 -7.83 17.25 -27.10
CA ASN A 305 -8.00 17.21 -25.65
C ASN A 305 -6.61 17.28 -24.97
N SER A 306 -6.09 18.51 -24.88
CA SER A 306 -4.75 18.81 -24.37
C SER A 306 -4.76 19.97 -23.38
N THR A 307 -3.74 20.00 -22.54
CA THR A 307 -3.39 21.10 -21.65
C THR A 307 -1.87 21.15 -21.46
N GLN A 308 -1.40 22.00 -20.55
CA GLN A 308 0.00 22.15 -20.18
C GLN A 308 0.15 21.99 -18.67
N LEU A 309 1.23 21.33 -18.24
CA LEU A 309 1.53 21.13 -16.82
C LEU A 309 2.78 21.91 -16.43
N GLU A 310 2.78 22.43 -15.21
CA GLU A 310 4.00 22.88 -14.55
C GLU A 310 4.88 21.68 -14.18
N ALA A 311 6.17 21.77 -14.55
CA ALA A 311 7.16 20.71 -14.36
C ALA A 311 8.43 21.20 -13.65
N HIS A 312 8.37 22.36 -12.98
CA HIS A 312 9.52 22.99 -12.35
C HIS A 312 9.14 23.70 -11.04
N GLY A 313 10.15 24.10 -10.26
CA GLY A 313 9.98 24.86 -9.03
C GLY A 313 9.04 24.20 -8.02
N LEU A 314 8.26 25.04 -7.32
CA LEU A 314 7.39 24.58 -6.22
C LEU A 314 6.31 23.60 -6.69
N HIS A 315 5.94 23.62 -7.97
CA HIS A 315 4.94 22.73 -8.56
C HIS A 315 5.36 21.26 -8.56
N VAL A 316 6.66 20.99 -8.50
CA VAL A 316 7.24 19.64 -8.42
C VAL A 316 8.10 19.45 -7.16
N GLY A 317 7.98 20.37 -6.20
CA GLY A 317 8.66 20.27 -4.90
C GLY A 317 10.11 20.76 -4.89
N LEU A 318 10.51 21.53 -5.89
CA LEU A 318 11.83 22.20 -5.97
C LEU A 318 11.74 23.66 -5.53
N PRO A 319 12.89 24.31 -5.18
CA PRO A 319 12.92 25.75 -4.94
C PRO A 319 12.32 26.54 -6.11
N GLU A 320 11.66 27.65 -5.81
CA GLU A 320 11.07 28.52 -6.81
C GLU A 320 12.09 28.92 -7.89
N GLY A 321 11.69 28.82 -9.17
CA GLY A 321 12.54 29.12 -10.32
C GLY A 321 13.59 28.06 -10.67
N LEU A 322 13.70 26.97 -9.91
CA LEU A 322 14.60 25.87 -10.28
C LEU A 322 13.95 24.97 -11.34
N MET A 323 14.70 24.69 -12.41
CA MET A 323 14.31 23.76 -13.48
C MET A 323 13.98 22.37 -12.93
N GLY A 324 13.05 21.69 -13.59
CA GLY A 324 12.77 20.27 -13.34
C GLY A 324 13.92 19.38 -13.82
N ASN A 325 13.85 18.10 -13.47
CA ASN A 325 14.73 17.03 -13.96
C ASN A 325 13.96 15.71 -13.95
N SER A 326 14.54 14.67 -14.55
CA SER A 326 13.85 13.42 -14.77
C SER A 326 13.51 12.68 -13.48
N GLU A 327 14.38 12.74 -12.47
CA GLU A 327 14.16 12.09 -11.18
C GLU A 327 12.94 12.68 -10.47
N VAL A 328 12.89 14.00 -10.35
CA VAL A 328 11.79 14.73 -9.71
C VAL A 328 10.52 14.64 -10.54
N GLY A 329 10.63 14.72 -11.86
CA GLY A 329 9.50 14.66 -12.76
C GLY A 329 8.77 13.31 -12.68
N HIS A 330 9.49 12.20 -12.86
CA HIS A 330 8.90 10.86 -12.77
C HIS A 330 8.37 10.54 -11.37
N LEU A 331 9.05 11.03 -10.31
CA LEU A 331 8.58 10.90 -8.94
C LEU A 331 7.24 11.60 -8.72
N ASN A 332 7.06 12.83 -9.19
CA ASN A 332 5.79 13.56 -9.06
C ASN A 332 4.68 12.92 -9.92
N ILE A 333 4.99 12.53 -11.15
CA ILE A 333 4.05 11.83 -12.05
C ILE A 333 3.52 10.56 -11.37
N GLY A 334 4.41 9.70 -10.88
CA GLY A 334 4.05 8.44 -10.25
C GLY A 334 3.40 8.61 -8.88
N ALA A 335 3.82 9.60 -8.09
CA ALA A 335 3.30 9.81 -6.73
C ALA A 335 1.89 10.41 -6.69
N GLY A 336 1.45 11.07 -7.76
CA GLY A 336 0.15 11.74 -7.84
C GLY A 336 -0.01 12.88 -6.83
N ARG A 337 1.10 13.48 -6.42
CA ARG A 337 1.18 14.58 -5.44
C ARG A 337 2.51 15.32 -5.58
N VAL A 338 2.60 16.52 -5.02
CA VAL A 338 3.88 17.26 -4.98
C VAL A 338 4.83 16.56 -4.01
N VAL A 339 6.00 16.16 -4.50
CA VAL A 339 7.05 15.55 -3.67
C VAL A 339 8.13 16.58 -3.36
N TYR A 340 8.04 17.18 -2.18
CA TYR A 340 8.96 18.24 -1.76
C TYR A 340 10.37 17.70 -1.47
N GLN A 341 11.37 18.31 -2.08
CA GLN A 341 12.77 18.09 -1.72
C GLN A 341 13.08 18.67 -0.34
N ASP A 342 14.08 18.11 0.35
CA ASP A 342 14.41 18.49 1.73
C ASP A 342 14.59 20.00 1.92
N ILE A 343 15.27 20.69 0.99
CA ILE A 343 15.44 22.14 1.06
C ILE A 343 14.10 22.89 1.09
N VAL A 344 13.11 22.46 0.29
CA VAL A 344 11.78 23.10 0.26
C VAL A 344 10.99 22.74 1.51
N ARG A 345 11.03 21.47 1.95
CA ARG A 345 10.38 21.01 3.19
C ARG A 345 10.87 21.83 4.39
N ILE A 346 12.18 22.00 4.51
CA ILE A 346 12.83 22.77 5.57
C ILE A 346 12.42 24.24 5.47
N ASN A 347 12.52 24.86 4.28
CA ASN A 347 12.13 26.25 4.07
C ASN A 347 10.66 26.50 4.41
N MET A 348 9.74 25.61 4.01
CA MET A 348 8.33 25.71 4.34
C MET A 348 8.09 25.61 5.84
N ALA A 349 8.78 24.69 6.54
CA ALA A 349 8.67 24.58 7.99
C ALA A 349 9.18 25.84 8.71
N VAL A 350 10.26 26.45 8.21
CA VAL A 350 10.79 27.71 8.75
C VAL A 350 9.83 28.88 8.49
N THR A 351 9.42 29.09 7.24
CA THR A 351 8.56 30.21 6.83
C THR A 351 7.17 30.16 7.45
N SER A 352 6.58 28.95 7.59
CA SER A 352 5.29 28.78 8.28
C SER A 352 5.40 28.84 9.81
N GLY A 353 6.62 28.91 10.35
CA GLY A 353 6.88 28.83 11.79
C GLY A 353 6.68 27.44 12.40
N LYS A 354 6.32 26.42 11.62
CA LYS A 354 6.12 25.03 12.09
C LYS A 354 7.41 24.34 12.54
N ILE A 355 8.57 24.87 12.19
CA ILE A 355 9.86 24.35 12.66
C ILE A 355 9.91 24.28 14.20
N LYS A 356 9.25 25.21 14.90
CA LYS A 356 9.16 25.23 16.37
C LYS A 356 8.32 24.09 16.97
N GLU A 357 7.48 23.46 16.15
CA GLU A 357 6.61 22.33 16.52
C GLU A 357 7.27 20.98 16.20
N ASN A 358 8.42 20.99 15.52
CA ASN A 358 9.15 19.77 15.17
C ASN A 358 9.55 19.00 16.45
N ALA A 359 9.01 17.79 16.61
CA ALA A 359 9.19 17.01 17.83
C ALA A 359 10.67 16.74 18.15
N THR A 360 11.50 16.48 17.13
CA THR A 360 12.93 16.24 17.31
C THR A 360 13.66 17.50 17.78
N LEU A 361 13.36 18.66 17.19
CA LEU A 361 13.93 19.94 17.63
C LEU A 361 13.49 20.28 19.07
N VAL A 362 12.19 20.12 19.37
CA VAL A 362 11.63 20.36 20.72
C VAL A 362 12.28 19.44 21.74
N ASN A 363 12.46 18.15 21.42
CA ASN A 363 13.09 17.18 22.31
C ASN A 363 14.57 17.50 22.54
N ALA A 364 15.30 17.93 21.51
CA ALA A 364 16.69 18.36 21.66
C ALA A 364 16.81 19.57 22.60
N CYS A 365 15.96 20.59 22.42
CA CYS A 365 15.92 21.76 23.31
C CYS A 365 15.55 21.39 24.75
N LYS A 366 14.56 20.51 24.93
CA LYS A 366 14.17 20.00 26.26
C LYS A 366 15.30 19.21 26.92
N ASN A 367 16.01 18.37 26.16
CA ASN A 367 17.13 17.60 26.67
C ASN A 367 18.26 18.52 27.16
N ALA A 368 18.64 19.53 26.36
CA ALA A 368 19.61 20.54 26.78
C ALA A 368 19.15 21.26 28.06
N SER A 369 17.90 21.73 28.10
CA SER A 369 17.33 22.44 29.25
C SER A 369 17.28 21.59 30.53
N ASN A 370 17.01 20.29 30.43
CA ASN A 370 16.86 19.40 31.57
C ASN A 370 18.20 18.86 32.10
N LYS A 371 19.27 18.93 31.29
CA LYS A 371 20.60 18.46 31.65
C LYS A 371 21.50 19.63 32.07
N ASN A 372 22.41 20.05 31.20
CA ASN A 372 23.47 21.01 31.51
C ASN A 372 23.23 22.40 30.87
N GLY A 373 22.10 22.61 30.20
CA GLY A 373 21.74 23.85 29.52
C GLY A 373 22.48 24.10 28.19
N ARG A 374 23.26 23.15 27.69
CA ARG A 374 24.14 23.34 26.52
C ARG A 374 23.58 22.68 25.27
N LEU A 375 23.42 23.48 24.22
CA LEU A 375 22.99 23.06 22.89
C LEU A 375 23.97 23.57 21.83
N HIS A 376 24.39 22.67 20.94
CA HIS A 376 25.30 22.97 19.83
C HIS A 376 24.59 22.80 18.50
N LEU A 377 24.76 23.77 17.61
CA LEU A 377 24.34 23.68 16.21
C LEU A 377 25.60 23.48 15.36
N LEU A 378 25.65 22.38 14.62
CA LEU A 378 26.78 22.03 13.77
C LEU A 378 26.34 21.99 12.32
N GLY A 379 27.07 22.67 11.46
CA GLY A 379 26.82 22.61 10.03
C GLY A 379 27.56 23.66 9.23
N LEU A 380 27.31 23.64 7.92
CA LEU A 380 27.92 24.53 6.95
C LEU A 380 27.34 25.95 7.06
N MET A 381 28.19 26.90 7.42
CA MET A 381 27.89 28.33 7.43
C MET A 381 28.75 29.04 6.39
N ILE A 382 28.16 29.45 5.27
CA ILE A 382 28.87 30.25 4.26
C ILE A 382 28.35 31.68 4.31
N LYS A 383 29.25 32.66 4.48
CA LYS A 383 28.99 34.07 4.20
C LYS A 383 29.78 34.41 2.95
N LYS A 384 29.14 34.90 1.88
CA LYS A 384 29.87 35.41 0.69
C LYS A 384 30.87 36.48 1.14
N SER A 385 32.15 36.12 1.25
CA SER A 385 33.22 37.04 1.62
C SER A 385 34.50 36.60 0.91
N TYR A 386 34.64 37.00 -0.35
CA TYR A 386 35.88 36.81 -1.11
C TYR A 386 36.69 38.09 -1.08
N ASP A 387 37.52 38.25 -0.05
CA ASP A 387 38.70 39.12 -0.08
C ASP A 387 39.74 38.47 0.84
N ASN A 388 40.95 38.22 0.30
CA ASN A 388 42.19 37.70 0.94
C ASN A 388 42.76 36.34 0.48
N ASN A 389 42.36 35.78 -0.68
CA ASN A 389 42.97 34.55 -1.25
C ASN A 389 43.01 33.29 -0.35
N VAL A 390 42.40 33.32 0.85
CA VAL A 390 41.97 32.15 1.61
C VAL A 390 40.48 32.02 1.38
N THR A 391 40.06 30.98 0.67
CA THR A 391 38.64 30.71 0.47
C THR A 391 38.06 30.07 1.73
N ASP A 392 36.77 30.30 1.99
CA ASP A 392 36.05 29.79 3.15
C ASP A 392 36.23 28.25 3.35
N GLU A 393 36.48 27.52 2.27
CA GLU A 393 36.67 26.07 2.24
C GLU A 393 37.92 25.58 2.99
N PHE A 394 39.01 26.35 3.00
CA PHE A 394 40.30 25.94 3.56
C PHE A 394 40.66 26.64 4.87
N LEU A 395 39.70 27.31 5.49
CA LEU A 395 39.88 27.88 6.82
C LEU A 395 40.25 26.76 7.79
N LYS A 396 41.43 26.88 8.41
CA LYS A 396 41.81 26.03 9.54
C LYS A 396 40.80 26.24 10.67
N PRO A 397 40.48 25.23 11.49
CA PRO A 397 39.55 25.39 12.61
C PRO A 397 39.97 26.53 13.54
N ILE A 398 39.07 27.49 13.77
CA ILE A 398 39.27 28.64 14.67
C ILE A 398 38.48 28.39 15.94
N ILE A 399 39.15 28.43 17.09
CA ILE A 399 38.50 28.34 18.39
C ILE A 399 38.20 29.75 18.89
N VAL A 400 36.92 30.10 18.95
CA VAL A 400 36.47 31.43 19.41
C VAL A 400 36.21 31.49 20.91
N ASN A 401 35.93 30.35 21.54
CA ASN A 401 35.70 30.23 22.98
C ASN A 401 35.99 28.79 23.44
N ASP A 402 36.97 28.61 24.34
CA ASP A 402 37.32 27.29 24.88
C ASP A 402 36.20 26.69 25.74
N GLU A 403 35.38 27.50 26.41
CA GLU A 403 34.21 27.04 27.16
C GLU A 403 33.07 26.56 26.24
N GLY A 404 33.13 26.93 24.96
CA GLY A 404 32.18 26.54 23.92
C GLY A 404 32.42 25.15 23.35
N ARG A 405 33.49 24.43 23.77
CA ARG A 405 33.76 23.07 23.30
C ARG A 405 32.68 22.09 23.75
N ILE A 406 32.48 21.03 22.96
CA ILE A 406 31.51 19.97 23.27
C ILE A 406 32.03 19.17 24.48
N LYS A 407 31.18 19.05 25.51
CA LYS A 407 31.45 18.38 26.79
C LYS A 407 30.48 17.20 27.00
N ASP A 408 30.70 16.44 28.06
CA ASP A 408 29.80 15.37 28.48
C ASP A 408 28.37 15.91 28.66
N ASP A 409 27.38 15.08 28.29
CA ASP A 409 25.94 15.36 28.37
C ASP A 409 25.40 16.48 27.47
N ASP A 410 26.23 17.06 26.59
CA ASP A 410 25.82 18.09 25.64
C ASP A 410 24.84 17.56 24.58
N THR A 411 24.01 18.48 24.07
CA THR A 411 23.08 18.21 22.96
C THR A 411 23.60 18.82 21.66
N LEU A 412 23.60 18.04 20.58
CA LEU A 412 24.09 18.42 19.26
C LEU A 412 22.97 18.30 18.23
N ILE A 413 22.80 19.32 17.39
CA ILE A 413 21.95 19.29 16.21
C ILE A 413 22.83 19.55 14.99
N PHE A 414 22.93 18.57 14.11
CA PHE A 414 23.54 18.74 12.79
C PHE A 414 22.49 19.26 11.82
N PHE A 415 22.67 20.48 11.30
CA PHE A 415 21.62 21.16 10.52
C PHE A 415 21.81 21.08 8.99
N ASP A 416 22.92 20.55 8.50
CA ASP A 416 23.09 20.22 7.08
C ASP A 416 22.05 19.19 6.65
N TYR A 417 21.31 19.44 5.57
CA TYR A 417 20.34 18.48 5.04
C TYR A 417 20.96 17.51 4.03
N ARG A 418 22.21 17.73 3.60
CA ARG A 418 22.91 16.86 2.66
C ARG A 418 23.80 15.86 3.39
N ALA A 419 23.62 14.58 3.08
CA ALA A 419 24.19 13.47 3.84
C ALA A 419 25.68 13.22 3.63
N ASP A 420 26.15 13.29 2.38
CA ASP A 420 27.45 12.77 1.94
C ASP A 420 28.63 13.27 2.79
N ARG A 421 28.72 14.58 3.03
CA ARG A 421 29.80 15.22 3.78
C ARG A 421 29.59 15.20 5.30
N MET A 422 28.37 14.92 5.77
CA MET A 422 28.05 14.85 7.20
C MET A 422 28.34 13.50 7.84
N ARG A 423 28.36 12.42 7.06
CA ARG A 423 28.56 11.05 7.58
C ARG A 423 29.76 10.93 8.50
N GLN A 424 30.93 11.39 8.07
CA GLN A 424 32.18 11.21 8.80
C GLN A 424 32.20 11.93 10.16
N ILE A 425 31.76 13.19 10.19
CA ILE A 425 31.79 13.99 11.43
C ILE A 425 30.73 13.51 12.42
N VAL A 426 29.54 13.12 11.93
CA VAL A 426 28.47 12.59 12.77
C VAL A 426 28.83 11.23 13.35
N GLU A 427 29.42 10.35 12.54
CA GLU A 427 29.93 9.05 13.00
C GLU A 427 30.99 9.22 14.09
N ALA A 428 31.92 10.18 13.93
CA ALA A 428 32.97 10.46 14.89
C ALA A 428 32.45 10.92 16.27
N PHE A 429 31.30 11.59 16.32
CA PHE A 429 30.67 12.02 17.56
C PHE A 429 29.73 10.99 18.17
N GLY A 430 28.99 10.24 17.36
CA GLY A 430 27.88 9.44 17.86
C GLY A 430 28.03 7.93 17.75
N ILE A 431 29.04 7.43 17.04
CA ILE A 431 29.20 5.99 16.75
C ILE A 431 30.62 5.54 17.04
N LYS A 432 31.59 6.05 16.27
CA LYS A 432 32.98 5.62 16.35
C LYS A 432 33.92 6.68 15.77
N ARG A 433 35.00 6.97 16.51
CA ARG A 433 36.13 7.73 15.96
C ARG A 433 37.02 6.82 15.13
N ASN A 434 37.09 7.09 13.83
CA ASN A 434 37.96 6.37 12.89
C ASN A 434 39.30 7.10 12.67
N PHE A 435 39.83 7.76 13.71
CA PHE A 435 41.11 8.48 13.70
C PHE A 435 41.74 8.51 15.11
N GLU A 436 43.06 8.68 15.18
CA GLU A 436 43.82 8.77 16.42
C GLU A 436 43.74 10.19 17.03
N THR A 437 43.53 10.28 18.34
CA THR A 437 43.52 11.56 19.06
C THR A 437 43.71 11.35 20.56
N ASP A 438 44.46 12.26 21.19
CA ASP A 438 44.62 12.31 22.66
C ASP A 438 43.45 13.03 23.36
N VAL A 439 42.52 13.61 22.58
CA VAL A 439 41.35 14.32 23.12
C VAL A 439 40.31 13.30 23.56
N ALA A 440 39.92 13.33 24.83
CA ALA A 440 38.87 12.46 25.36
C ALA A 440 37.57 12.57 24.55
N HIS A 441 36.85 11.46 24.42
CA HIS A 441 35.53 11.45 23.77
C HIS A 441 34.45 11.90 24.77
N PRO A 442 33.66 12.95 24.45
CA PRO A 442 32.57 13.36 25.31
C PRO A 442 31.54 12.24 25.48
N LYS A 443 31.06 12.03 26.70
CA LYS A 443 30.10 10.97 27.02
C LYS A 443 28.67 11.48 26.93
N ASN A 444 27.73 10.57 26.73
CA ASN A 444 26.28 10.81 26.81
C ASN A 444 25.75 11.94 25.90
N LEU A 445 26.39 12.12 24.74
CA LEU A 445 25.96 13.11 23.76
C LEU A 445 24.57 12.77 23.23
N HIS A 446 23.69 13.78 23.16
CA HIS A 446 22.41 13.66 22.49
C HIS A 446 22.51 14.26 21.10
N ILE A 447 22.49 13.43 20.06
CA ILE A 447 22.72 13.85 18.67
C ILE A 447 21.42 13.73 17.87
N SER A 448 21.04 14.82 17.20
CA SER A 448 19.96 14.85 16.22
C SER A 448 20.49 15.38 14.88
N CYS A 449 19.90 14.92 13.78
CA CYS A 449 20.30 15.29 12.41
C CYS A 449 19.15 15.95 11.65
N MET A 450 19.45 16.86 10.72
CA MET A 450 18.43 17.51 9.90
C MET A 450 17.67 16.49 9.05
N THR A 451 18.40 15.61 8.37
CA THR A 451 17.89 14.53 7.49
C THR A 451 18.65 13.24 7.77
N GLN A 452 18.28 12.14 7.09
CA GLN A 452 18.98 10.86 7.23
C GLN A 452 20.33 10.91 6.50
N TYR A 453 21.43 10.81 7.24
CA TYR A 453 22.77 10.77 6.64
C TYR A 453 23.22 9.36 6.24
N ASN A 454 22.86 8.37 7.06
CA ASN A 454 23.07 6.95 6.81
C ASN A 454 21.92 6.17 7.47
N LYS A 455 21.41 5.15 6.79
CA LYS A 455 20.32 4.27 7.28
C LYS A 455 20.68 3.52 8.56
N ASP A 456 21.97 3.28 8.79
CA ASP A 456 22.46 2.54 9.96
C ASP A 456 22.59 3.46 11.20
N PHE A 457 22.46 4.78 11.03
CA PHE A 457 22.52 5.72 12.14
C PHE A 457 21.17 5.80 12.83
N THR A 458 21.15 5.63 14.16
CA THR A 458 19.91 5.63 14.97
C THR A 458 19.58 7.01 15.56
N PHE A 459 20.19 8.08 15.04
CA PHE A 459 19.95 9.44 15.54
C PHE A 459 18.56 9.96 15.16
N PRO A 460 17.85 10.64 16.07
CA PRO A 460 16.61 11.34 15.75
C PRO A 460 16.78 12.32 14.58
N LEU A 461 15.80 12.34 13.69
CA LEU A 461 15.80 13.17 12.48
C LEU A 461 14.78 14.30 12.61
N LEU A 462 15.13 15.51 12.21
CA LEU A 462 14.18 16.62 12.14
C LEU A 462 13.23 16.41 10.96
N PHE A 463 13.77 16.07 9.79
CA PHE A 463 13.02 15.78 8.56
C PHE A 463 13.37 14.35 8.12
N PRO A 464 12.64 13.34 8.61
CA PRO A 464 12.87 11.97 8.18
C PRO A 464 12.56 11.80 6.67
N PRO A 465 13.17 10.80 6.01
CA PRO A 465 12.81 10.41 4.66
C PRO A 465 11.32 10.09 4.59
N GLU A 466 10.65 10.57 3.55
CA GLU A 466 9.25 10.25 3.30
C GLU A 466 9.15 8.96 2.50
N SER A 467 8.30 8.03 2.95
CA SER A 467 7.87 6.91 2.14
C SER A 467 6.57 7.30 1.44
N HIS A 468 6.60 7.33 0.11
CA HIS A 468 5.44 7.67 -0.69
C HIS A 468 4.54 6.44 -0.82
N LYS A 469 3.51 6.36 0.03
CA LYS A 469 2.48 5.31 -0.04
C LYS A 469 1.38 5.66 -1.03
N ASN A 470 0.77 4.67 -1.64
CA ASN A 470 -0.27 4.78 -2.65
C ASN A 470 0.19 5.62 -3.86
N VAL A 471 1.45 5.47 -4.28
CA VAL A 471 1.85 5.89 -5.63
C VAL A 471 1.07 5.08 -6.66
N LEU A 472 0.99 5.56 -7.91
CA LEU A 472 0.17 4.93 -8.95
C LEU A 472 0.44 3.43 -9.07
N ALA A 473 1.71 3.04 -9.14
CA ALA A 473 2.08 1.64 -9.29
C ALA A 473 1.68 0.78 -8.08
N GLU A 474 1.87 1.28 -6.85
CA GLU A 474 1.42 0.59 -5.64
C GLU A 474 -0.10 0.45 -5.60
N TRP A 475 -0.81 1.51 -6.02
CA TRP A 475 -2.27 1.54 -5.99
C TRP A 475 -2.88 0.56 -7.00
N LEU A 476 -2.31 0.46 -8.21
CA LEU A 476 -2.72 -0.53 -9.20
C LEU A 476 -2.47 -1.97 -8.69
N ALA A 477 -1.30 -2.22 -8.11
CA ALA A 477 -0.95 -3.52 -7.52
C ALA A 477 -1.89 -3.91 -6.36
N ALA A 478 -2.20 -2.96 -5.47
CA ALA A 478 -3.12 -3.16 -4.34
C ALA A 478 -4.57 -3.49 -4.78
N ASN A 479 -4.91 -3.20 -6.05
CA ASN A 479 -6.18 -3.56 -6.67
C ASN A 479 -6.04 -4.74 -7.66
N SER A 480 -4.91 -5.46 -7.64
CA SER A 480 -4.60 -6.59 -8.52
C SER A 480 -4.71 -6.25 -10.01
N ILE A 481 -4.32 -5.03 -10.38
CA ILE A 481 -4.34 -4.55 -11.77
C ILE A 481 -2.94 -4.72 -12.37
N PRO A 482 -2.78 -5.55 -13.42
CA PRO A 482 -1.52 -5.69 -14.10
C PRO A 482 -1.04 -4.39 -14.75
N GLN A 483 0.26 -4.15 -14.66
CA GLN A 483 0.91 -2.97 -15.22
C GLN A 483 2.23 -3.31 -15.91
N PHE A 484 2.60 -2.53 -16.92
CA PHE A 484 3.83 -2.73 -17.68
C PHE A 484 4.62 -1.44 -17.88
N HIS A 485 5.90 -1.44 -17.50
CA HIS A 485 6.78 -0.27 -17.56
C HIS A 485 7.95 -0.53 -18.52
N CYS A 486 8.20 0.37 -19.46
CA CYS A 486 9.25 0.21 -20.46
C CYS A 486 10.06 1.48 -20.70
N ALA A 487 11.38 1.37 -20.73
CA ALA A 487 12.25 2.44 -21.19
C ALA A 487 13.56 1.87 -21.73
N GLU A 488 14.33 2.71 -22.40
CA GLU A 488 15.73 2.39 -22.65
C GLU A 488 16.60 2.62 -21.40
N THR A 489 17.87 2.17 -21.45
CA THR A 489 18.74 2.07 -20.27
C THR A 489 18.87 3.37 -19.49
N GLU A 490 19.04 4.50 -20.19
CA GLU A 490 19.18 5.83 -19.59
C GLU A 490 17.97 6.23 -18.73
N LYS A 491 16.76 5.81 -19.13
CA LYS A 491 15.52 6.19 -18.46
C LYS A 491 14.81 5.05 -17.75
N TYR A 492 15.45 3.88 -17.63
CA TYR A 492 14.88 2.71 -16.95
C TYR A 492 14.65 2.95 -15.45
N ALA A 493 15.60 3.58 -14.76
CA ALA A 493 15.43 3.93 -13.34
C ALA A 493 14.27 4.92 -13.12
N HIS A 494 14.01 5.79 -14.09
CA HIS A 494 12.98 6.82 -14.03
C HIS A 494 11.58 6.22 -14.10
N VAL A 495 11.34 5.28 -15.01
CA VAL A 495 10.07 4.55 -15.12
C VAL A 495 9.89 3.44 -14.07
N THR A 496 10.90 3.16 -13.26
CA THR A 496 10.85 2.12 -12.22
C THR A 496 11.05 2.73 -10.84
N PHE A 497 12.29 2.90 -10.39
CA PHE A 497 12.65 3.40 -9.06
C PHE A 497 11.94 4.73 -8.71
N PHE A 498 12.06 5.76 -9.56
CA PHE A 498 11.50 7.08 -9.28
C PHE A 498 9.98 7.11 -9.40
N PHE A 499 9.43 6.59 -10.49
CA PHE A 499 7.98 6.46 -10.68
C PHE A 499 7.30 5.68 -9.55
N ASN A 500 7.98 4.67 -8.98
CA ASN A 500 7.47 3.89 -7.86
C ASN A 500 7.71 4.53 -6.48
N GLY A 501 8.06 5.81 -6.41
CA GLY A 501 8.22 6.53 -5.14
C GLY A 501 9.56 6.25 -4.45
N GLY A 502 10.63 5.99 -5.21
CA GLY A 502 11.96 5.66 -4.69
C GLY A 502 12.09 4.18 -4.27
N ARG A 503 11.37 3.28 -4.94
CA ARG A 503 11.34 1.85 -4.63
C ARG A 503 11.95 1.02 -5.75
N GLU A 504 13.03 0.30 -5.42
CA GLU A 504 13.74 -0.56 -6.38
C GLU A 504 12.93 -1.80 -6.78
N ALA A 505 12.34 -2.50 -5.82
CA ALA A 505 11.61 -3.74 -6.07
C ALA A 505 10.28 -3.47 -6.80
N PRO A 506 9.92 -4.24 -7.84
CA PRO A 506 8.60 -4.14 -8.47
C PRO A 506 7.49 -4.44 -7.45
N PHE A 507 6.31 -3.87 -7.70
CA PHE A 507 5.09 -4.23 -7.02
C PHE A 507 4.52 -5.53 -7.60
N ASP A 508 3.57 -6.13 -6.88
CA ASP A 508 2.84 -7.29 -7.41
C ASP A 508 2.10 -6.88 -8.70
N HIS A 509 2.12 -7.76 -9.70
CA HIS A 509 1.55 -7.51 -11.03
C HIS A 509 2.21 -6.37 -11.83
N GLU A 510 3.42 -5.95 -11.47
CA GLU A 510 4.25 -5.01 -12.25
C GLU A 510 5.32 -5.74 -13.05
N ASP A 511 5.18 -5.70 -14.37
CA ASP A 511 6.18 -6.20 -15.30
C ASP A 511 7.00 -5.05 -15.89
N ARG A 512 8.31 -5.28 -16.06
CA ARG A 512 9.27 -4.26 -16.49
C ARG A 512 10.07 -4.75 -17.67
N LEU A 513 10.41 -3.84 -18.57
CA LEU A 513 11.33 -4.11 -19.66
C LEU A 513 12.32 -2.96 -19.88
N MET A 514 13.59 -3.32 -19.94
CA MET A 514 14.68 -2.40 -20.30
C MET A 514 15.17 -2.71 -21.70
N ILE A 515 15.11 -1.71 -22.58
CA ILE A 515 15.76 -1.76 -23.90
C ILE A 515 17.18 -1.21 -23.77
N PRO A 516 18.22 -1.85 -24.33
CA PRO A 516 19.57 -1.30 -24.31
C PRO A 516 19.64 0.04 -25.06
N SER A 517 20.16 1.08 -24.41
CA SER A 517 20.55 2.32 -25.10
C SER A 517 21.76 2.05 -26.00
N PRO A 518 21.94 2.80 -27.10
CA PRO A 518 23.07 2.57 -28.00
C PRO A 518 24.40 2.91 -27.32
N LYS A 519 25.41 2.08 -27.57
CA LYS A 519 26.76 2.31 -27.04
C LYS A 519 27.50 3.34 -27.90
N VAL A 520 27.24 4.61 -27.62
CA VAL A 520 27.89 5.77 -28.27
C VAL A 520 28.53 6.68 -27.21
N ALA A 521 29.52 7.49 -27.60
CA ALA A 521 30.19 8.40 -26.67
C ALA A 521 29.27 9.54 -26.22
N THR A 522 28.49 10.07 -27.14
CA THR A 522 27.46 11.09 -26.92
C THR A 522 26.28 10.79 -27.86
N TYR A 523 25.06 11.06 -27.40
CA TYR A 523 23.85 10.63 -28.09
C TYR A 523 23.52 11.42 -29.37
N ASP A 524 24.18 12.56 -29.61
CA ASP A 524 24.10 13.27 -30.90
C ASP A 524 24.62 12.43 -32.09
N LEU A 525 25.47 11.43 -31.82
CA LEU A 525 25.96 10.50 -32.83
C LEU A 525 24.89 9.49 -33.29
N LYS A 526 23.86 9.26 -32.47
CA LYS A 526 22.70 8.42 -32.79
C LYS A 526 21.44 9.02 -32.16
N PRO A 527 20.91 10.13 -32.72
CA PRO A 527 19.86 10.92 -32.09
C PRO A 527 18.54 10.17 -31.87
N GLU A 528 18.27 9.13 -32.67
CA GLU A 528 17.09 8.28 -32.50
C GLU A 528 17.18 7.35 -31.28
N MET A 529 18.38 7.20 -30.70
CA MET A 529 18.69 6.29 -29.61
C MET A 529 18.09 4.89 -29.81
N SER A 530 17.22 4.44 -28.90
CA SER A 530 16.45 3.21 -28.98
C SER A 530 14.94 3.46 -28.92
N CYS A 531 14.47 4.69 -29.21
CA CYS A 531 13.05 5.05 -29.05
C CYS A 531 12.12 4.25 -29.96
N MET A 532 12.57 3.89 -31.16
CA MET A 532 11.78 3.06 -32.09
C MET A 532 11.62 1.61 -31.58
N GLU A 533 12.63 1.08 -30.89
CA GLU A 533 12.57 -0.25 -30.27
C GLU A 533 11.61 -0.23 -29.07
N VAL A 534 11.69 0.80 -28.22
CA VAL A 534 10.74 1.04 -27.12
C VAL A 534 9.31 1.15 -27.67
N GLY A 535 9.08 2.00 -28.68
CA GLY A 535 7.76 2.21 -29.28
C GLY A 535 7.18 0.95 -29.92
N SER A 536 8.01 0.17 -30.63
CA SER A 536 7.62 -1.12 -31.21
C SER A 536 7.21 -2.12 -30.14
N LYS A 537 7.97 -2.18 -29.03
CA LYS A 537 7.68 -3.11 -27.94
C LYS A 537 6.44 -2.72 -27.14
N MET A 538 6.23 -1.42 -26.92
CA MET A 538 4.98 -0.92 -26.35
C MET A 538 3.79 -1.28 -27.24
N ALA A 539 3.92 -1.10 -28.56
CA ALA A 539 2.87 -1.47 -29.51
C ALA A 539 2.57 -2.98 -29.51
N GLU A 540 3.57 -3.84 -29.32
CA GLU A 540 3.39 -5.28 -29.12
C GLU A 540 2.60 -5.56 -27.84
N ILE A 541 3.04 -5.01 -26.70
CA ILE A 541 2.45 -5.25 -25.38
C ILE A 541 1.00 -4.74 -25.31
N ILE A 542 0.72 -3.54 -25.84
CA ILE A 542 -0.63 -2.96 -25.89
C ILE A 542 -1.61 -3.88 -26.63
N ARG A 543 -1.18 -4.47 -27.75
CA ARG A 543 -2.02 -5.39 -28.54
C ARG A 543 -2.36 -6.69 -27.81
N THR A 544 -1.55 -7.11 -26.84
CA THR A 544 -1.87 -8.29 -26.01
C THR A 544 -3.10 -8.07 -25.13
N LYS A 545 -3.40 -6.81 -24.76
CA LYS A 545 -4.46 -6.42 -23.82
C LYS A 545 -4.34 -7.03 -22.41
N ASN A 546 -3.18 -7.58 -22.07
CA ASN A 546 -2.95 -8.22 -20.77
C ASN A 546 -2.78 -7.21 -19.62
N TYR A 547 -2.36 -5.98 -19.95
CA TYR A 547 -2.04 -4.94 -18.96
C TYR A 547 -3.00 -3.76 -19.09
N PRO A 548 -3.95 -3.57 -18.16
CA PRO A 548 -4.83 -2.42 -18.19
C PRO A 548 -4.11 -1.06 -18.07
N PHE A 549 -2.92 -1.03 -17.47
CA PHE A 549 -2.05 0.13 -17.48
C PHE A 549 -0.70 -0.22 -18.11
N VAL A 550 -0.25 0.59 -19.05
CA VAL A 550 1.12 0.49 -19.60
C VAL A 550 1.75 1.87 -19.64
N MET A 551 3.06 1.95 -19.45
CA MET A 551 3.76 3.22 -19.55
C MET A 551 5.16 3.06 -20.16
N CYS A 552 5.61 4.12 -20.82
CA CYS A 552 6.99 4.19 -21.29
C CYS A 552 7.59 5.59 -21.25
N ASN A 553 8.91 5.64 -21.25
CA ASN A 553 9.68 6.86 -21.46
C ASN A 553 10.37 6.85 -22.84
N PHE A 554 10.33 7.99 -23.52
CA PHE A 554 11.18 8.27 -24.69
C PHE A 554 12.28 9.27 -24.32
N ALA A 555 13.50 8.77 -24.17
CA ALA A 555 14.71 9.50 -23.76
C ALA A 555 15.32 10.52 -24.77
N PRO A 556 15.14 10.41 -26.11
CA PRO A 556 15.93 11.20 -27.05
C PRO A 556 15.95 12.71 -26.86
N PRO A 557 14.82 13.42 -26.63
CA PRO A 557 14.84 14.88 -26.59
C PRO A 557 15.70 15.41 -25.44
N ASP A 558 15.69 14.77 -24.27
CA ASP A 558 16.56 15.13 -23.15
C ASP A 558 18.03 14.74 -23.38
N MET A 559 18.29 13.46 -23.64
CA MET A 559 19.65 12.92 -23.72
C MET A 559 20.45 13.55 -24.87
N VAL A 560 19.80 13.85 -25.99
CA VAL A 560 20.40 14.57 -27.11
C VAL A 560 20.38 16.08 -26.86
N GLY A 561 19.37 16.61 -26.17
CA GLY A 561 19.29 18.01 -25.73
C GLY A 561 20.52 18.45 -24.93
N HIS A 562 20.97 17.60 -24.01
CA HIS A 562 22.19 17.82 -23.21
C HIS A 562 23.48 18.01 -24.02
N THR A 563 23.52 17.58 -25.28
CA THR A 563 24.70 17.79 -26.15
C THR A 563 24.81 19.24 -26.65
N GLY A 564 23.72 20.00 -26.62
CA GLY A 564 23.63 21.33 -27.21
C GLY A 564 23.79 21.35 -28.74
N ILE A 565 23.70 20.19 -29.41
CA ILE A 565 23.79 20.07 -30.87
C ILE A 565 22.38 20.10 -31.44
N TYR A 566 21.96 21.31 -31.84
CA TYR A 566 20.61 21.60 -32.33
C TYR A 566 20.12 20.62 -33.41
N GLU A 567 20.89 20.38 -34.47
CA GLU A 567 20.49 19.49 -35.57
C GLU A 567 20.28 18.04 -35.12
N ALA A 568 21.02 17.58 -34.11
CA ALA A 568 20.81 16.27 -33.53
C ALA A 568 19.54 16.24 -32.69
N ALA A 569 19.28 17.26 -31.87
CA ALA A 569 18.06 17.37 -31.08
C ALA A 569 16.79 17.43 -31.96
N VAL A 570 16.86 18.08 -33.13
CA VAL A 570 15.75 18.07 -34.12
C VAL A 570 15.45 16.64 -34.56
N LYS A 571 16.47 15.87 -34.95
CA LYS A 571 16.31 14.45 -35.35
C LYS A 571 15.79 13.58 -34.21
N ALA A 572 16.23 13.86 -32.98
CA ALA A 572 15.75 13.17 -31.78
C ALA A 572 14.24 13.39 -31.57
N CYS A 573 13.77 14.63 -31.77
CA CYS A 573 12.34 14.96 -31.70
C CYS A 573 11.54 14.28 -32.84
N GLU A 574 12.04 14.26 -34.07
CA GLU A 574 11.41 13.58 -35.20
C GLU A 574 11.30 12.06 -34.99
N ALA A 575 12.36 11.43 -34.49
CA ALA A 575 12.36 10.00 -34.17
C ALA A 575 11.39 9.66 -33.03
N THR A 576 11.30 10.54 -32.03
CA THR A 576 10.35 10.42 -30.92
C THR A 576 8.90 10.52 -31.40
N ASP A 577 8.58 11.47 -32.28
CA ASP A 577 7.24 11.61 -32.88
C ASP A 577 6.83 10.34 -33.65
N CYS A 578 7.77 9.77 -34.42
CA CYS A 578 7.56 8.51 -35.12
C CYS A 578 7.28 7.33 -34.17
N ALA A 579 8.02 7.23 -33.06
CA ALA A 579 7.80 6.21 -32.05
C ALA A 579 6.44 6.37 -31.35
N ILE A 580 6.03 7.61 -31.05
CA ILE A 580 4.69 7.93 -30.52
C ILE A 580 3.61 7.48 -31.50
N GLY A 581 3.78 7.70 -32.81
CA GLY A 581 2.84 7.25 -33.83
C GLY A 581 2.62 5.73 -33.82
N LEU A 582 3.65 4.93 -33.53
CA LEU A 582 3.51 3.47 -33.37
C LEU A 582 2.66 3.11 -32.16
N VAL A 583 2.90 3.77 -31.02
CA VAL A 583 2.15 3.55 -29.77
C VAL A 583 0.70 4.01 -29.92
N GLU A 584 0.47 5.16 -30.55
CA GLU A 584 -0.86 5.68 -30.83
C GLU A 584 -1.69 4.72 -31.68
N LYS A 585 -1.12 4.23 -32.79
CA LYS A 585 -1.79 3.27 -33.65
C LYS A 585 -2.17 2.00 -32.88
N ALA A 586 -1.27 1.47 -32.05
CA ALA A 586 -1.55 0.31 -31.22
C ALA A 586 -2.65 0.59 -30.18
N CYS A 587 -2.66 1.77 -29.57
CA CYS A 587 -3.71 2.18 -28.63
C CYS A 587 -5.08 2.22 -29.32
N GLN A 588 -5.16 2.83 -30.51
CA GLN A 588 -6.38 2.89 -31.31
C GLN A 588 -6.90 1.49 -31.68
N GLU A 589 -6.01 0.60 -32.13
CA GLU A 589 -6.34 -0.79 -32.48
C GLU A 589 -6.82 -1.61 -31.26
N ALA A 590 -6.17 -1.42 -30.10
CA ALA A 590 -6.45 -2.19 -28.90
C ALA A 590 -7.59 -1.61 -28.03
N GLY A 591 -7.96 -0.35 -28.24
CA GLY A 591 -8.96 0.38 -27.46
C GLY A 591 -8.40 0.98 -26.16
N TYR A 592 -7.12 1.35 -26.13
CA TYR A 592 -6.48 2.05 -25.02
C TYR A 592 -6.66 3.56 -25.16
N VAL A 593 -6.80 4.25 -24.04
CA VAL A 593 -6.62 5.71 -23.99
C VAL A 593 -5.14 5.99 -23.93
N LEU A 594 -4.62 6.62 -24.97
CA LEU A 594 -3.27 7.19 -24.97
C LEU A 594 -3.27 8.52 -24.23
N MET A 595 -2.38 8.64 -23.25
CA MET A 595 -2.04 9.87 -22.55
C MET A 595 -0.56 10.17 -22.78
N ILE A 596 -0.22 11.41 -23.10
CA ILE A 596 1.16 11.83 -23.40
C ILE A 596 1.49 13.03 -22.53
N THR A 597 2.64 13.00 -21.86
CA THR A 597 3.20 14.15 -21.17
C THR A 597 4.73 14.18 -21.28
N ALA A 598 5.37 15.13 -20.61
CA ALA A 598 6.81 15.15 -20.40
C ALA A 598 7.10 15.38 -18.91
N ASP A 599 8.29 15.02 -18.47
CA ASP A 599 8.74 15.17 -17.09
C ASP A 599 9.38 16.55 -16.81
N HIS A 600 9.95 17.19 -17.83
CA HIS A 600 10.43 18.58 -17.84
C HIS A 600 10.75 19.04 -19.27
N GLY A 601 11.23 20.27 -19.43
CA GLY A 601 11.74 20.81 -20.70
C GLY A 601 13.26 20.68 -20.86
N ASN A 602 13.72 20.66 -22.12
CA ASN A 602 15.12 20.66 -22.56
C ASN A 602 15.20 21.06 -24.05
N ALA A 603 14.72 20.20 -24.95
CA ALA A 603 14.93 20.31 -26.40
C ALA A 603 14.23 21.54 -27.04
N GLU A 604 13.30 22.18 -26.35
CA GLU A 604 12.67 23.42 -26.82
C GLU A 604 13.57 24.66 -26.66
N GLN A 605 14.72 24.53 -26.00
CA GLN A 605 15.72 25.59 -25.87
C GLN A 605 17.14 25.03 -25.99
N MET A 606 17.64 24.93 -27.21
CA MET A 606 19.00 24.49 -27.53
C MET A 606 20.02 25.63 -27.58
N PHE A 607 19.55 26.89 -27.57
CA PHE A 607 20.41 28.08 -27.56
C PHE A 607 20.18 28.93 -26.30
N ASP A 608 21.26 29.49 -25.77
CA ASP A 608 21.19 30.48 -24.71
C ASP A 608 20.79 31.87 -25.27
N PRO A 609 20.47 32.87 -24.42
CA PRO A 609 20.11 34.21 -24.90
C PRO A 609 21.18 34.95 -25.73
N LYS A 610 22.44 34.46 -25.70
CA LYS A 610 23.57 35.00 -26.48
C LYS A 610 23.83 34.20 -27.76
N GLY A 611 23.04 33.17 -28.05
CA GLY A 611 23.19 32.27 -29.20
C GLY A 611 24.21 31.14 -29.01
N GLY A 612 24.75 30.98 -27.79
CA GLY A 612 25.60 29.85 -27.42
C GLY A 612 24.80 28.57 -27.20
N LYS A 613 25.48 27.43 -27.05
CA LYS A 613 24.82 26.15 -26.76
C LYS A 613 24.15 26.19 -25.38
N HIS A 614 22.88 25.82 -25.34
CA HIS A 614 22.18 25.48 -24.10
C HIS A 614 22.17 23.96 -23.94
N THR A 615 22.56 23.48 -22.75
CA THR A 615 22.75 22.05 -22.45
C THR A 615 22.01 21.63 -21.18
N ALA A 616 21.22 22.53 -20.59
CA ALA A 616 20.52 22.32 -19.33
C ALA A 616 19.02 22.12 -19.58
N HIS A 617 18.32 21.68 -18.54
CA HIS A 617 16.85 21.66 -18.52
C HIS A 617 16.29 23.08 -18.45
N THR A 618 15.00 23.22 -18.70
CA THR A 618 14.30 24.51 -18.66
C THR A 618 13.21 24.54 -17.60
N CYS A 619 12.64 25.74 -17.40
CA CYS A 619 11.45 25.94 -16.57
C CYS A 619 10.16 26.03 -17.39
N ASN A 620 10.19 25.60 -18.67
CA ASN A 620 9.00 25.64 -19.51
C ASN A 620 7.98 24.59 -19.07
N ARG A 621 6.69 24.89 -19.30
CA ARG A 621 5.61 23.92 -19.10
C ARG A 621 5.75 22.75 -20.06
N VAL A 622 5.17 21.61 -19.71
CA VAL A 622 5.16 20.39 -20.53
C VAL A 622 3.78 20.13 -21.13
N PRO A 623 3.66 19.45 -22.28
CA PRO A 623 2.36 19.06 -22.81
C PRO A 623 1.68 18.03 -21.89
N PHE A 624 0.35 18.03 -21.87
CA PHE A 624 -0.43 16.89 -21.37
C PHE A 624 -1.63 16.65 -22.28
N ILE A 625 -1.64 15.50 -22.92
CA ILE A 625 -2.57 15.15 -24.00
C ILE A 625 -3.30 13.88 -23.61
N SER A 626 -4.59 13.78 -23.96
CA SER A 626 -5.37 12.56 -23.79
C SER A 626 -6.25 12.29 -25.01
N THR A 627 -6.25 11.06 -25.50
CA THR A 627 -7.21 10.58 -26.52
C THR A 627 -8.53 10.10 -25.88
N GLY A 628 -8.66 10.20 -24.55
CA GLY A 628 -9.83 9.77 -23.80
C GLY A 628 -11.02 10.71 -23.95
N LYS A 629 -12.22 10.16 -23.70
CA LYS A 629 -13.49 10.91 -23.76
C LYS A 629 -13.61 11.95 -22.64
N ARG A 630 -12.98 11.71 -21.48
CA ARG A 630 -13.00 12.67 -20.37
C ARG A 630 -11.99 13.79 -20.67
N ARG A 631 -12.48 15.02 -20.66
CA ARG A 631 -11.66 16.20 -20.98
C ARG A 631 -10.67 16.51 -19.86
N LEU A 632 -9.46 16.86 -20.26
CA LEU A 632 -8.46 17.41 -19.36
C LEU A 632 -8.88 18.82 -18.91
N MET A 633 -8.62 19.12 -17.65
CA MET A 633 -8.87 20.46 -17.11
C MET A 633 -7.72 21.38 -17.51
N ALA A 634 -8.03 22.47 -18.21
CA ALA A 634 -7.02 23.46 -18.58
C ALA A 634 -6.49 24.25 -17.37
N LYS A 635 -7.28 24.31 -16.30
CA LYS A 635 -6.96 25.01 -15.06
C LYS A 635 -7.70 24.36 -13.89
N LEU A 636 -7.04 24.24 -12.75
CA LEU A 636 -7.67 23.81 -11.50
C LEU A 636 -8.16 25.03 -10.70
N PRO A 637 -9.18 24.87 -9.82
CA PRO A 637 -9.77 26.02 -9.11
C PRO A 637 -8.80 26.84 -8.27
N ASP A 638 -7.75 26.20 -7.76
CA ASP A 638 -6.85 26.70 -6.72
C ASP A 638 -5.39 26.84 -7.19
N ARG A 639 -4.99 26.16 -8.27
CA ARG A 639 -3.63 26.22 -8.82
C ARG A 639 -3.58 25.90 -10.31
N GLU A 640 -2.41 26.10 -10.90
CA GLU A 640 -2.12 25.59 -12.24
C GLU A 640 -1.90 24.06 -12.17
N PRO A 641 -2.32 23.32 -13.22
CA PRO A 641 -2.03 21.90 -13.34
C PRO A 641 -0.52 21.64 -13.33
N ALA A 642 -0.09 20.55 -12.70
CA ALA A 642 1.32 20.16 -12.58
C ALA A 642 1.47 18.64 -12.74
N LEU A 643 2.71 18.14 -12.74
CA LEU A 643 3.01 16.70 -12.89
C LEU A 643 2.28 15.81 -11.87
N CYS A 644 2.03 16.32 -10.67
CA CYS A 644 1.28 15.62 -9.63
C CYS A 644 -0.17 15.25 -10.03
N ASP A 645 -0.73 15.89 -11.06
CA ASP A 645 -2.10 15.65 -11.52
C ASP A 645 -2.20 14.49 -12.52
N VAL A 646 -1.06 13.96 -13.00
CA VAL A 646 -1.04 12.89 -14.01
C VAL A 646 -1.61 11.59 -13.47
N ALA A 647 -1.09 11.05 -12.36
CA ALA A 647 -1.59 9.80 -11.79
C ALA A 647 -3.08 9.85 -11.38
N PRO A 648 -3.59 10.89 -10.70
CA PRO A 648 -5.03 11.05 -10.45
C PRO A 648 -5.85 11.03 -11.74
N THR A 649 -5.38 11.70 -12.80
CA THR A 649 -6.06 11.70 -14.09
C THR A 649 -6.04 10.31 -14.75
N VAL A 650 -4.93 9.57 -14.67
CA VAL A 650 -4.84 8.19 -15.16
C VAL A 650 -5.87 7.31 -14.44
N LEU A 651 -5.93 7.37 -13.10
CA LEU A 651 -6.89 6.60 -12.31
C LEU A 651 -8.33 6.96 -12.66
N ASP A 652 -8.63 8.25 -12.84
CA ASP A 652 -9.95 8.72 -13.25
C ASP A 652 -10.34 8.15 -14.62
N GLN A 653 -9.45 8.23 -15.62
CA GLN A 653 -9.70 7.63 -16.94
C GLN A 653 -9.95 6.13 -16.85
N MET A 654 -9.16 5.41 -16.02
CA MET A 654 -9.33 3.98 -15.78
C MET A 654 -10.62 3.62 -15.03
N GLY A 655 -11.33 4.61 -14.47
CA GLY A 655 -12.53 4.39 -13.65
C GLY A 655 -12.22 3.89 -12.25
N LEU A 656 -11.02 4.14 -11.75
CA LEU A 656 -10.54 3.69 -10.46
C LEU A 656 -10.68 4.79 -9.40
N ALA A 657 -10.83 4.39 -8.15
CA ALA A 657 -10.81 5.31 -7.03
C ALA A 657 -9.43 5.97 -6.91
N ILE A 658 -9.41 7.28 -6.66
CA ILE A 658 -8.18 8.03 -6.39
C ILE A 658 -7.91 7.96 -4.88
N PRO A 659 -6.71 7.55 -4.45
CA PRO A 659 -6.36 7.50 -3.02
C PRO A 659 -6.42 8.90 -2.40
N THR A 660 -6.98 9.00 -1.19
CA THR A 660 -6.99 10.26 -0.45
C THR A 660 -5.66 10.45 0.26
N PHE A 661 -5.01 11.59 0.00
CA PHE A 661 -3.85 12.05 0.75
C PHE A 661 -4.25 13.07 1.81
N ASP A 662 -3.44 13.19 2.86
CA ASP A 662 -3.60 14.23 3.87
C ASP A 662 -3.66 15.61 3.21
N ALA A 663 -4.47 16.52 3.76
CA ALA A 663 -4.72 17.84 3.16
C ALA A 663 -3.45 18.69 2.95
N PHE A 664 -2.34 18.37 3.62
CA PHE A 664 -1.03 19.01 3.45
C PHE A 664 -0.26 18.53 2.21
N GLN A 665 -0.70 17.43 1.58
CA GLN A 665 -0.07 16.79 0.42
C GLN A 665 -0.89 16.95 -0.88
N ARG A 666 -2.02 17.67 -0.86
CA ARG A 666 -2.88 17.90 -2.04
C ARG A 666 -2.41 19.06 -2.91
#